data_AF-A0AAE8SJ31-F1
#
_entry.id   AF-A0AAE8SJ31-F1
#
_cell.length_a   1.000
_cell.length_b   1.000
_cell.length_c   1.000
_cell.angle_alpha   90.00
_cell.angle_beta   90.00
_cell.angle_gamma   90.00
#
_symmetry.space_group_name_H-M   'P 1'
#
loop_
_entity.id
_entity.type
_entity.pdbx_description
1 polymer ?
#
loop_
_entity_poly.entity_id
_entity_poly.type
_entity_poly.pdbx_seq_one_letter_code
_entity_poly.pdbx_strand_id
1 'polypeptide(L)'
;MLGTSDAPTKPGPAKQEESLTFDQDGDLKLTVGTNPSQEMLVDSHVLCRTSPVFRKMLRGPFAERKPEQGNWNIKLPEDDNKTFAVLMDLAHGLYIRVERAITTAKLYKLCVLLNKRIGRLQCQTKCYREAMFILFELGYEDDVEKMASKLACICPTNVNGDFIDKNGVPLRTREPFNMSGMFNLLDRATDERRKTLASFKADCHGFTTRALEGNPDWETSIDNPKCDLARPSCQRCIKYGAECPGYRDEQELVFRNANPTTVKKRKKRIQQKTLIESVVSFDTPSSSSSSNGDAVTPSTIPEDDRELSPGSPKIVDLVKYTNSGNTLILPQSLSEHWTSHSIPILLNVYYTLDFLHEAYRKTGPQGPLVWATHLFARTYITNLRYPTAIDNGSVDRADKELGTYLGKTLSSVGEALKTPGGAMRDDVLATVWILTNYELLMGSINRVSPMNPWHLHTNGLYSILKQRGAASLRTQTNRMGFWPAYNMVQVRCLLTSLECPPESQEWFDAIRETLHPGEGLAVEVGEYVCKMAHVQVRILNILRARDFDAAAAEYYELMDIVFKAEEQFATFDASYTYYDEVFNPYLRDMHNSTRVKGYHVILTFANFLSHHWATPIPIHELKVLRAHCIQRVRADAKEIMKSVDRNLDPSSFRNNPSPRTVFDALKLIWPLTAVYLVPSTLHEDSEAAGISLQFIGRELGVRQGLRVNRGESMLPPEADAPSKLAEDETFDPLPKSRGIM
;
A
#
# COMPACT_ATOMS: atom_id res chain seq x y z
N MET A 1 -15.66 49.07 84.79
CA MET A 1 -14.60 48.06 85.05
C MET A 1 -14.59 47.07 83.92
N LEU A 2 -13.38 46.76 83.44
CA LEU A 2 -12.93 45.54 82.77
C LEU A 2 -13.54 45.17 81.41
N GLY A 3 -12.75 45.44 80.36
CA GLY A 3 -12.79 44.74 79.08
C GLY A 3 -11.88 43.50 79.09
N THR A 4 -12.19 42.54 78.24
CA THR A 4 -11.54 41.23 78.11
C THR A 4 -10.64 41.20 76.87
N SER A 5 -9.40 40.73 77.02
CA SER A 5 -8.44 40.48 75.93
C SER A 5 -8.41 39.00 75.54
N ASP A 6 -8.62 38.71 74.27
CA ASP A 6 -8.39 37.40 73.66
C ASP A 6 -6.94 37.27 73.16
N ALA A 7 -6.32 36.14 73.49
CA ALA A 7 -4.96 35.75 73.09
C ALA A 7 -4.98 34.97 71.76
N PRO A 8 -3.90 35.05 70.94
CA PRO A 8 -3.87 34.46 69.60
C PRO A 8 -3.64 32.95 69.61
N THR A 9 -4.42 32.26 68.78
CA THR A 9 -4.39 30.80 68.55
C THR A 9 -3.20 30.41 67.67
N LYS A 10 -2.50 29.33 68.06
CA LYS A 10 -1.37 28.74 67.32
C LYS A 10 -1.81 28.20 65.94
N PRO A 11 -1.00 28.34 64.87
CA PRO A 11 -1.26 27.68 63.60
C PRO A 11 -1.03 26.17 63.72
N GLY A 12 -1.99 25.38 63.22
CA GLY A 12 -1.91 23.92 63.15
C GLY A 12 -0.85 23.43 62.13
N PRO A 13 -0.46 22.14 62.19
CA PRO A 13 0.57 21.59 61.32
C PRO A 13 0.12 21.60 59.85
N ALA A 14 0.97 22.11 58.96
CA ALA A 14 0.76 22.11 57.51
C ALA A 14 0.67 20.67 56.98
N LYS A 15 -0.33 20.39 56.14
CA LYS A 15 -0.44 19.13 55.37
C LYS A 15 0.84 18.96 54.53
N GLN A 16 1.60 17.88 54.78
CA GLN A 16 2.67 17.45 53.88
C GLN A 16 2.03 16.99 52.55
N GLU A 17 2.31 17.69 51.45
CA GLU A 17 1.93 17.24 50.10
C GLU A 17 2.75 15.99 49.73
N GLU A 18 2.08 14.89 49.39
CA GLU A 18 2.73 13.62 49.01
C GLU A 18 3.59 13.80 47.74
N SER A 19 4.84 13.33 47.78
CA SER A 19 5.73 13.30 46.61
C SER A 19 5.25 12.24 45.62
N LEU A 20 5.09 12.61 44.34
CA LEU A 20 4.68 11.70 43.28
C LEU A 20 5.89 10.88 42.80
N THR A 21 5.75 9.55 42.80
CA THR A 21 6.79 8.64 42.29
C THR A 21 6.35 8.07 40.93
N PHE A 22 7.13 8.36 39.89
CA PHE A 22 6.92 7.86 38.52
C PHE A 22 7.85 6.68 38.21
N ASP A 23 9.01 6.63 38.86
CA ASP A 23 9.92 5.48 38.84
C ASP A 23 10.43 5.22 40.27
N GLN A 24 10.29 3.97 40.75
CA GLN A 24 10.73 3.59 42.10
C GLN A 24 12.25 3.58 42.23
N ASP A 25 12.95 3.33 41.12
CA ASP A 25 14.41 3.35 41.04
C ASP A 25 14.94 4.70 40.50
N GLY A 26 14.08 5.73 40.46
CA GLY A 26 14.38 7.04 39.91
C GLY A 26 15.56 7.73 40.60
N ASP A 27 16.43 8.35 39.81
CA ASP A 27 17.68 8.97 40.27
C ASP A 27 17.64 10.51 40.29
N LEU A 28 16.51 11.11 39.94
CA LEU A 28 16.32 12.56 39.83
C LEU A 28 15.01 13.00 40.50
N LYS A 29 15.09 14.03 41.36
CA LYS A 29 13.91 14.69 41.95
C LYS A 29 13.64 16.02 41.27
N LEU A 30 12.43 16.19 40.76
CA LEU A 30 11.96 17.46 40.18
C LEU A 30 10.98 18.14 41.13
N THR A 31 11.23 19.39 41.47
CA THR A 31 10.27 20.25 42.20
C THR A 31 9.65 21.21 41.20
N VAL A 32 8.37 21.03 40.85
CA VAL A 32 7.70 21.75 39.76
C VAL A 32 6.61 22.67 40.30
N GLY A 33 6.59 23.92 39.83
CA GLY A 33 5.65 24.97 40.26
C GLY A 33 6.07 25.69 41.54
N THR A 34 5.36 26.77 41.87
CA THR A 34 5.69 27.66 43.00
C THR A 34 4.66 27.65 44.12
N ASN A 35 3.37 27.40 43.84
CA ASN A 35 2.27 27.28 44.83
C ASN A 35 0.99 26.70 44.20
N PRO A 36 0.61 25.43 44.44
CA PRO A 36 1.38 24.40 45.14
C PRO A 36 2.56 23.92 44.29
N SER A 37 3.69 23.60 44.92
CA SER A 37 4.83 22.97 44.25
C SER A 37 4.76 21.46 44.43
N GLN A 38 4.92 20.69 43.35
CA GLN A 38 4.86 19.24 43.41
C GLN A 38 6.27 18.63 43.28
N GLU A 39 6.65 17.78 44.24
CA GLU A 39 7.85 16.96 44.11
C GLU A 39 7.55 15.67 43.34
N MET A 40 8.40 15.35 42.37
CA MET A 40 8.29 14.20 41.47
C MET A 40 9.61 13.43 41.41
N LEU A 41 9.59 12.13 41.71
CA LEU A 41 10.73 11.22 41.55
C LEU A 41 10.66 10.52 40.19
N VAL A 42 11.71 10.68 39.38
CA VAL A 42 11.76 10.29 37.95
C VAL A 42 13.11 9.69 37.58
N ASP A 43 13.17 8.92 36.49
CA ASP A 43 14.41 8.37 35.94
C ASP A 43 15.02 9.33 34.89
N SER A 44 16.25 9.79 35.15
CA SER A 44 16.94 10.74 34.27
C SER A 44 17.30 10.15 32.89
N HIS A 45 17.51 8.84 32.79
CA HIS A 45 17.81 8.14 31.54
C HIS A 45 16.58 8.03 30.63
N VAL A 46 15.40 7.82 31.19
CA VAL A 46 14.10 7.88 30.51
C VAL A 46 13.90 9.29 29.97
N LEU A 47 14.03 10.33 30.80
CA LEU A 47 13.89 11.72 30.34
C LEU A 47 14.88 12.10 29.23
N CYS A 48 16.14 11.68 29.35
CA CYS A 48 17.16 11.89 28.31
C CYS A 48 16.86 11.13 27.02
N ARG A 49 16.19 9.98 27.06
CA ARG A 49 15.79 9.22 25.85
C ARG A 49 14.59 9.87 25.18
N THR A 50 13.61 10.27 25.97
CA THR A 50 12.33 10.80 25.51
C THR A 50 12.43 12.24 24.99
N SER A 51 13.43 13.02 25.45
CA SER A 51 13.60 14.41 25.03
C SER A 51 15.06 14.82 24.79
N PRO A 52 15.37 15.44 23.63
CA PRO A 52 16.67 16.06 23.39
C PRO A 52 16.92 17.30 24.28
N VAL A 53 15.87 18.00 24.72
CA VAL A 53 15.98 19.14 25.64
C VAL A 53 16.42 18.65 27.02
N PHE A 54 15.77 17.62 27.58
CA PHE A 54 16.20 17.02 28.85
C PHE A 54 17.59 16.38 28.73
N ARG A 55 17.91 15.74 27.60
CA ARG A 55 19.27 15.24 27.36
C ARG A 55 20.32 16.34 27.43
N LYS A 56 20.06 17.47 26.79
CA LYS A 56 20.97 18.63 26.78
C LYS A 56 21.05 19.27 28.17
N MET A 57 19.94 19.38 28.88
CA MET A 57 19.86 19.97 30.24
C MET A 57 20.57 19.10 31.29
N LEU A 58 20.34 17.78 31.28
CA LEU A 58 20.83 16.86 32.32
C LEU A 58 22.27 16.35 32.05
N ARG A 59 22.71 16.35 30.79
CA ARG A 59 24.06 15.86 30.39
C ARG A 59 24.96 16.91 29.76
N GLY A 60 24.43 18.09 29.45
CA GLY A 60 25.20 19.22 28.90
C GLY A 60 25.82 20.10 29.98
N PRO A 61 26.41 21.25 29.60
CA PRO A 61 27.11 22.15 30.51
C PRO A 61 26.14 23.10 31.25
N PHE A 62 25.10 22.54 31.87
CA PHE A 62 24.06 23.31 32.58
C PHE A 62 24.09 23.01 34.08
N ALA A 63 23.55 23.92 34.90
CA ALA A 63 23.53 23.78 36.37
C ALA A 63 22.67 22.60 36.83
N GLU A 64 21.74 22.17 35.98
CA GLU A 64 20.85 21.03 36.16
C GLU A 64 21.52 19.66 35.93
N ARG A 65 22.78 19.64 35.49
CA ARG A 65 23.57 18.39 35.32
C ARG A 65 23.72 17.63 36.64
N LYS A 66 23.85 16.30 36.56
CA LYS A 66 24.10 15.43 37.72
C LYS A 66 25.33 15.91 38.51
N PRO A 67 25.21 16.22 39.81
CA PRO A 67 26.33 16.62 40.64
C PRO A 67 27.28 15.42 40.87
N GLU A 68 28.57 15.71 41.10
CA GLU A 68 29.57 14.66 41.36
C GLU A 68 29.33 13.95 42.71
N GLN A 69 28.70 14.66 43.67
CA GLN A 69 28.28 14.13 44.97
C GLN A 69 27.00 14.82 45.45
N GLY A 70 26.09 14.07 46.10
CA GLY A 70 24.84 14.58 46.67
C GLY A 70 23.57 14.24 45.89
N ASN A 71 22.41 14.62 46.44
CA ASN A 71 21.10 14.35 45.84
C ASN A 71 20.85 15.22 44.61
N TRP A 72 20.37 14.62 43.52
CA TRP A 72 20.10 15.33 42.28
C TRP A 72 18.68 15.91 42.29
N ASN A 73 18.56 17.18 42.66
CA ASN A 73 17.29 17.89 42.77
C ASN A 73 17.27 19.10 41.83
N ILE A 74 16.25 19.22 40.98
CA ILE A 74 16.07 20.33 40.04
C ILE A 74 14.75 21.04 40.32
N LYS A 75 14.78 22.38 40.37
CA LYS A 75 13.59 23.21 40.57
C LYS A 75 13.14 23.82 39.24
N LEU A 76 11.86 23.64 38.91
CA LEU A 76 11.20 24.15 37.70
C LEU A 76 10.00 25.02 38.10
N PRO A 77 10.23 26.25 38.61
CA PRO A 77 9.17 27.08 39.19
C PRO A 77 8.17 27.62 38.16
N GLU A 78 8.57 27.74 36.90
CA GLU A 78 7.75 28.29 35.81
C GLU A 78 6.78 27.29 35.17
N ASP A 79 6.92 26.00 35.46
CA ASP A 79 6.14 24.95 34.80
C ASP A 79 4.93 24.55 35.66
N ASP A 80 3.77 24.33 35.03
CA ASP A 80 2.53 23.92 35.70
C ASP A 80 2.64 22.48 36.21
N ASN A 81 2.56 22.29 37.52
CA ASN A 81 2.81 21.00 38.18
C ASN A 81 1.87 19.88 37.73
N LYS A 82 0.57 20.15 37.55
CA LYS A 82 -0.42 19.14 37.13
C LYS A 82 -0.18 18.68 35.70
N THR A 83 0.12 19.62 34.80
CA THR A 83 0.40 19.30 33.39
C THR A 83 1.77 18.62 33.24
N PHE A 84 2.74 19.00 34.05
CA PHE A 84 4.05 18.35 34.10
C PHE A 84 3.97 16.91 34.64
N ALA A 85 3.06 16.63 35.59
CA ALA A 85 2.81 15.26 36.05
C ALA A 85 2.30 14.35 34.93
N VAL A 86 1.36 14.83 34.11
CA VAL A 86 0.88 14.10 32.91
C VAL A 86 2.02 13.87 31.92
N LEU A 87 2.91 14.86 31.75
CA LEU A 87 4.10 14.72 30.92
C LEU A 87 5.04 13.62 31.46
N MET A 88 5.20 13.52 32.77
CA MET A 88 6.01 12.46 33.40
C MET A 88 5.35 11.08 33.26
N ASP A 89 4.03 10.98 33.41
CA ASP A 89 3.29 9.74 33.13
C ASP A 89 3.51 9.29 31.68
N LEU A 90 3.44 10.21 30.72
CA LEU A 90 3.71 9.91 29.31
C LEU A 90 5.17 9.51 29.06
N ALA A 91 6.12 10.19 29.69
CA ALA A 91 7.54 9.93 29.52
C ALA A 91 7.96 8.57 30.10
N HIS A 92 7.35 8.14 31.20
CA HIS A 92 7.62 6.86 31.88
C HIS A 92 6.65 5.74 31.45
N GLY A 93 5.75 5.99 30.49
CA GLY A 93 4.85 4.98 29.95
C GLY A 93 3.68 4.58 30.85
N LEU A 94 3.33 5.41 31.84
CA LEU A 94 2.24 5.20 32.79
C LEU A 94 0.87 5.65 32.22
N TYR A 95 0.56 5.23 30.99
CA TYR A 95 -0.62 5.70 30.24
C TYR A 95 -1.96 5.45 30.93
N ILE A 96 -2.03 4.49 31.85
CA ILE A 96 -3.24 4.17 32.64
C ILE A 96 -3.62 5.34 33.57
N ARG A 97 -2.65 6.18 33.96
CA ARG A 97 -2.87 7.35 34.82
C ARG A 97 -3.34 8.58 34.05
N VAL A 98 -3.30 8.55 32.72
CA VAL A 98 -3.69 9.67 31.85
C VAL A 98 -5.19 9.61 31.56
N GLU A 99 -5.93 10.65 31.96
CA GLU A 99 -7.38 10.77 31.71
C GLU A 99 -7.71 10.62 30.21
N ARG A 100 -8.64 9.70 29.86
CA ARG A 100 -9.07 9.45 28.47
C ARG A 100 -9.85 10.60 27.83
N ALA A 101 -10.37 11.53 28.63
CA ALA A 101 -11.12 12.71 28.19
C ALA A 101 -10.35 13.98 28.58
N ILE A 102 -9.53 14.51 27.68
CA ILE A 102 -8.75 15.73 27.90
C ILE A 102 -9.56 16.93 27.39
N THR A 103 -9.79 17.94 28.24
CA THR A 103 -10.44 19.18 27.84
C THR A 103 -9.52 20.03 26.95
N THR A 104 -10.08 20.84 26.06
CA THR A 104 -9.31 21.69 25.12
C THR A 104 -8.29 22.60 25.82
N ALA A 105 -8.61 23.11 27.01
CA ALA A 105 -7.70 23.92 27.83
C ALA A 105 -6.53 23.11 28.43
N LYS A 106 -6.75 21.84 28.80
CA LYS A 106 -5.67 20.93 29.26
C LYS A 106 -4.76 20.52 28.09
N LEU A 107 -5.34 20.29 26.91
CA LEU A 107 -4.59 19.96 25.68
C LEU A 107 -3.66 21.10 25.25
N TYR A 108 -4.14 22.34 25.30
CA TYR A 108 -3.33 23.54 25.00
C TYR A 108 -2.11 23.64 25.92
N LYS A 109 -2.30 23.55 27.24
CA LYS A 109 -1.20 23.59 28.22
C LYS A 109 -0.19 22.46 28.03
N LEU A 110 -0.69 21.25 27.71
CA LEU A 110 0.15 20.09 27.43
C LEU A 110 0.99 20.29 26.17
N CYS A 111 0.43 20.86 25.10
CA CYS A 111 1.16 21.19 23.87
C CYS A 111 2.26 22.24 24.09
N VAL A 112 2.00 23.28 24.89
CA VAL A 112 3.01 24.30 25.25
C VAL A 112 4.16 23.66 26.05
N LEU A 113 3.85 22.82 27.04
CA LEU A 113 4.86 22.12 27.85
C LEU A 113 5.66 21.09 27.04
N LEU A 114 5.00 20.32 26.19
CA LEU A 114 5.64 19.38 25.26
C LEU A 114 6.58 20.11 24.28
N ASN A 115 6.22 21.32 23.85
CA ASN A 115 7.09 22.12 22.99
C ASN A 115 8.33 22.64 23.76
N LYS A 116 8.13 23.19 24.96
CA LYS A 116 9.22 23.69 25.84
C LYS A 116 10.19 22.57 26.24
N ARG A 117 9.72 21.32 26.39
CA ARG A 117 10.49 20.24 27.04
C ARG A 117 10.75 18.99 26.21
N ILE A 118 10.06 18.73 25.09
CA ILE A 118 10.21 17.50 24.28
C ILE A 118 10.59 17.77 22.81
N GLY A 119 10.24 18.93 22.24
CA GLY A 119 10.66 19.33 20.90
C GLY A 119 9.99 18.54 19.77
N ARG A 120 9.27 19.27 18.90
CA ARG A 120 8.46 18.81 17.75
C ARG A 120 7.28 17.89 18.10
N LEU A 121 6.08 18.48 18.25
CA LEU A 121 4.84 17.77 17.91
C LEU A 121 4.47 18.02 16.46
N GLN A 122 4.43 16.97 15.65
CA GLN A 122 3.53 16.91 14.50
C GLN A 122 2.13 16.60 15.05
N CYS A 123 1.33 17.64 15.27
CA CYS A 123 -0.06 17.44 15.67
C CYS A 123 -0.85 16.86 14.48
N GLN A 124 -1.29 15.61 14.63
CA GLN A 124 -2.34 14.99 13.83
C GLN A 124 -3.69 15.52 14.31
N THR A 125 -4.21 16.62 13.75
CA THR A 125 -5.63 16.96 13.94
C THR A 125 -6.25 17.51 12.66
N LYS A 126 -7.40 16.94 12.33
CA LYS A 126 -8.19 17.10 11.10
C LYS A 126 -8.93 18.44 11.01
N CYS A 127 -8.48 19.48 11.69
CA CYS A 127 -9.07 20.80 11.59
C CYS A 127 -7.99 21.90 11.53
N TYR A 128 -7.85 22.48 10.34
CA TYR A 128 -6.89 23.55 10.04
C TYR A 128 -7.08 24.78 10.93
N ARG A 129 -8.28 25.01 11.49
CA ARG A 129 -8.63 26.15 12.34
C ARG A 129 -7.93 26.10 13.70
N GLU A 130 -8.02 24.99 14.42
CA GLU A 130 -7.41 24.84 15.75
C GLU A 130 -5.90 24.61 15.63
N ALA A 131 -5.43 23.96 14.56
CA ALA A 131 -4.01 23.78 14.30
C ALA A 131 -3.28 25.11 14.03
N MET A 132 -3.89 26.02 13.26
CA MET A 132 -3.29 27.33 12.96
C MET A 132 -3.21 28.22 14.21
N PHE A 133 -4.26 28.19 15.06
CA PHE A 133 -4.25 28.90 16.35
C PHE A 133 -3.15 28.41 17.27
N ILE A 134 -2.98 27.09 17.38
CA ILE A 134 -1.91 26.47 18.16
C ILE A 134 -0.54 26.86 17.59
N LEU A 135 -0.34 26.83 16.27
CA LEU A 135 0.95 27.20 15.66
C LEU A 135 1.29 28.69 15.83
N PHE A 136 0.28 29.57 15.76
CA PHE A 136 0.44 31.02 15.95
C PHE A 136 0.82 31.37 17.39
N GLU A 137 0.10 30.85 18.39
CA GLU A 137 0.42 31.04 19.81
C GLU A 137 1.77 30.40 20.21
N LEU A 138 2.22 29.38 19.47
CA LEU A 138 3.52 28.74 19.66
C LEU A 138 4.68 29.46 18.94
N GLY A 139 4.44 30.58 18.26
CA GLY A 139 5.48 31.39 17.60
C GLY A 139 6.06 30.77 16.31
N TYR A 140 5.37 29.79 15.70
CA TYR A 140 5.80 29.15 14.46
C TYR A 140 5.33 29.92 13.22
N GLU A 141 5.82 31.14 13.05
CA GLU A 141 5.38 32.07 11.99
C GLU A 141 5.49 31.45 10.58
N ASP A 142 6.58 30.74 10.26
CA ASP A 142 6.78 30.08 8.95
C ASP A 142 5.74 28.98 8.64
N ASP A 143 5.32 28.22 9.66
CA ASP A 143 4.36 27.13 9.48
C ASP A 143 2.92 27.64 9.48
N VAL A 144 2.66 28.74 10.19
CA VAL A 144 1.41 29.52 10.07
C VAL A 144 1.29 30.11 8.68
N GLU A 145 2.37 30.69 8.14
CA GLU A 145 2.40 31.28 6.79
C GLU A 145 2.17 30.21 5.71
N LYS A 146 2.85 29.05 5.79
CA LYS A 146 2.59 27.91 4.88
C LYS A 146 1.16 27.40 4.95
N MET A 147 0.57 27.37 6.15
CA MET A 147 -0.81 26.92 6.33
C MET A 147 -1.81 27.97 5.81
N ALA A 148 -1.51 29.26 5.96
CA ALA A 148 -2.28 30.37 5.38
C ALA A 148 -2.22 30.36 3.84
N SER A 149 -1.07 30.11 3.23
CA SER A 149 -0.95 29.94 1.77
C SER A 149 -1.76 28.74 1.27
N LYS A 150 -1.84 27.64 2.04
CA LYS A 150 -2.69 26.50 1.70
C LYS A 150 -4.18 26.82 1.82
N LEU A 151 -4.61 27.58 2.84
CA LEU A 151 -5.98 28.08 2.96
C LEU A 151 -6.35 28.96 1.76
N ALA A 152 -5.42 29.80 1.29
CA ALA A 152 -5.64 30.66 0.14
C ALA A 152 -5.96 29.89 -1.16
N CYS A 153 -5.46 28.66 -1.31
CA CYS A 153 -5.73 27.81 -2.47
C CYS A 153 -7.08 27.05 -2.40
N ILE A 154 -7.63 26.83 -1.20
CA ILE A 154 -8.80 25.96 -1.00
C ILE A 154 -10.07 26.71 -0.59
N CYS A 155 -9.96 27.94 -0.06
CA CYS A 155 -11.11 28.72 0.38
C CYS A 155 -11.70 29.57 -0.77
N PRO A 156 -13.04 29.57 -0.93
CA PRO A 156 -13.72 30.49 -1.85
C PRO A 156 -13.63 31.94 -1.33
N THR A 157 -13.78 32.92 -2.24
CA THR A 157 -13.79 34.35 -1.91
C THR A 157 -15.12 35.00 -2.26
N ASN A 158 -15.54 36.00 -1.49
CA ASN A 158 -16.68 36.85 -1.85
C ASN A 158 -16.29 37.92 -2.89
N VAL A 159 -17.27 38.75 -3.29
CA VAL A 159 -17.08 39.86 -4.25
C VAL A 159 -16.06 40.92 -3.82
N ASN A 160 -15.75 40.99 -2.52
CA ASN A 160 -14.77 41.92 -1.95
C ASN A 160 -13.36 41.30 -1.88
N GLY A 161 -13.22 40.03 -2.26
CA GLY A 161 -11.96 39.28 -2.24
C GLY A 161 -11.67 38.56 -0.92
N ASP A 162 -12.61 38.52 0.01
CA ASP A 162 -12.40 37.95 1.34
C ASP A 162 -12.60 36.43 1.32
N PHE A 163 -11.71 35.66 1.94
CA PHE A 163 -11.95 34.24 2.14
C PHE A 163 -13.21 34.01 2.96
N ILE A 164 -14.11 33.16 2.48
CA ILE A 164 -15.38 32.84 3.12
C ILE A 164 -15.46 31.38 3.54
N ASP A 165 -16.23 31.10 4.59
CA ASP A 165 -16.56 29.73 4.99
C ASP A 165 -17.68 29.12 4.12
N LYS A 166 -18.05 27.88 4.41
CA LYS A 166 -19.14 27.15 3.72
C LYS A 166 -20.51 27.85 3.78
N ASN A 167 -20.69 28.81 4.69
CA ASN A 167 -21.93 29.58 4.86
C ASN A 167 -21.82 30.98 4.24
N GLY A 168 -20.75 31.29 3.50
CA GLY A 168 -20.53 32.59 2.88
C GLY A 168 -20.06 33.68 3.84
N VAL A 169 -19.68 33.34 5.08
CA VAL A 169 -19.25 34.32 6.08
C VAL A 169 -17.74 34.54 5.96
N PRO A 170 -17.24 35.80 5.90
CA PRO A 170 -15.82 36.08 5.83
C PRO A 170 -15.05 35.47 7.00
N LEU A 171 -13.96 34.76 6.73
CA LEU A 171 -13.15 34.10 7.76
C LEU A 171 -12.58 35.11 8.76
N ARG A 172 -12.24 36.32 8.33
CA ARG A 172 -11.77 37.41 9.21
C ARG A 172 -12.74 37.79 10.34
N THR A 173 -14.03 37.46 10.21
CA THR A 173 -15.05 37.75 11.24
C THR A 173 -15.28 36.57 12.18
N ARG A 174 -14.62 35.42 11.95
CA ARG A 174 -14.70 34.22 12.78
C ARG A 174 -13.47 34.14 13.68
N GLU A 175 -13.65 33.89 14.97
CA GLU A 175 -12.53 33.46 15.79
C GLU A 175 -11.96 32.13 15.29
N PRO A 176 -10.63 31.94 15.29
CA PRO A 176 -9.60 32.85 15.83
C PRO A 176 -9.03 33.86 14.82
N PHE A 177 -9.54 33.92 13.59
CA PHE A 177 -9.00 34.75 12.50
C PHE A 177 -9.24 36.27 12.68
N ASN A 178 -10.01 36.69 13.68
CA ASN A 178 -10.20 38.11 14.02
C ASN A 178 -9.06 38.70 14.89
N MET A 179 -8.08 37.89 15.29
CA MET A 179 -6.95 38.36 16.09
C MET A 179 -5.99 39.20 15.25
N SER A 180 -5.53 40.34 15.80
CA SER A 180 -4.73 41.37 15.09
C SER A 180 -3.54 40.81 14.29
N GLY A 181 -2.81 39.81 14.81
CA GLY A 181 -1.68 39.19 14.10
C GLY A 181 -2.08 38.23 12.97
N MET A 182 -3.18 37.51 13.13
CA MET A 182 -3.69 36.55 12.13
C MET A 182 -4.51 37.25 11.03
N PHE A 183 -5.11 38.39 11.36
CA PHE A 183 -5.77 39.31 10.42
C PHE A 183 -4.80 39.79 9.34
N ASN A 184 -3.60 40.26 9.74
CA ASN A 184 -2.57 40.73 8.81
C ASN A 184 -2.02 39.62 7.89
N LEU A 185 -1.99 38.37 8.35
CA LEU A 185 -1.61 37.21 7.53
C LEU A 185 -2.68 36.88 6.48
N LEU A 186 -3.96 36.96 6.85
CA LEU A 186 -5.08 36.76 5.93
C LEU A 186 -5.12 37.85 4.85
N ASP A 187 -4.84 39.10 5.21
CA ASP A 187 -4.76 40.23 4.27
C ASP A 187 -3.58 40.08 3.30
N ARG A 188 -2.40 39.65 3.79
CA ARG A 188 -1.23 39.34 2.93
C ARG A 188 -1.55 38.23 1.92
N ALA A 189 -2.13 37.13 2.38
CA ALA A 189 -2.53 36.02 1.51
C ALA A 189 -3.60 36.42 0.49
N THR A 190 -4.53 37.31 0.88
CA THR A 190 -5.54 37.87 -0.02
C THR A 190 -4.91 38.76 -1.09
N ASP A 191 -3.95 39.62 -0.72
CA ASP A 191 -3.27 40.51 -1.65
C ASP A 191 -2.37 39.75 -2.64
N GLU A 192 -1.70 38.69 -2.17
CA GLU A 192 -0.86 37.83 -3.01
C GLU A 192 -1.68 37.00 -4.01
N ARG A 193 -2.84 36.47 -3.59
CA ARG A 193 -3.80 35.84 -4.49
C ARG A 193 -4.36 36.84 -5.50
N ARG A 194 -4.66 38.08 -5.08
CA ARG A 194 -5.13 39.15 -5.97
C ARG A 194 -4.08 39.53 -7.01
N LYS A 195 -2.81 39.68 -6.62
CA LYS A 195 -1.69 39.93 -7.53
C LYS A 195 -1.48 38.78 -8.52
N THR A 196 -1.57 37.54 -8.05
CA THR A 196 -1.45 36.35 -8.90
C THR A 196 -2.60 36.26 -9.91
N LEU A 197 -3.85 36.52 -9.49
CA LEU A 197 -5.02 36.59 -10.37
C LEU A 197 -4.94 37.76 -11.35
N ALA A 198 -4.41 38.90 -10.94
CA ALA A 198 -4.20 40.06 -11.82
C ALA A 198 -3.11 39.78 -12.87
N SER A 199 -2.00 39.13 -12.47
CA SER A 199 -0.96 38.65 -13.40
C SER A 199 -1.55 37.66 -14.40
N PHE A 200 -2.27 36.64 -13.92
CA PHE A 200 -2.92 35.65 -14.77
C PHE A 200 -3.94 36.28 -15.72
N LYS A 201 -4.73 37.26 -15.24
CA LYS A 201 -5.68 38.00 -16.07
C LYS A 201 -4.96 38.86 -17.11
N ALA A 202 -3.85 39.51 -16.77
CA ALA A 202 -3.03 40.26 -17.71
C ALA A 202 -2.37 39.35 -18.76
N ASP A 203 -1.89 38.17 -18.36
CA ASP A 203 -1.33 37.15 -19.24
C ASP A 203 -2.39 36.60 -20.21
N CYS A 204 -3.60 36.29 -19.70
CA CYS A 204 -4.73 35.86 -20.52
C CYS A 204 -5.24 36.97 -21.44
N HIS A 205 -5.26 38.23 -21.00
CA HIS A 205 -5.67 39.36 -21.84
C HIS A 205 -4.64 39.63 -22.94
N GLY A 206 -3.35 39.58 -22.63
CA GLY A 206 -2.27 39.63 -23.63
C GLY A 206 -2.28 38.44 -24.58
N PHE A 207 -2.82 37.28 -24.16
CA PHE A 207 -3.03 36.12 -25.01
C PHE A 207 -4.24 36.30 -25.95
N THR A 208 -5.32 36.93 -25.47
CA THR A 208 -6.52 37.20 -26.29
C THR A 208 -6.29 38.33 -27.30
N THR A 209 -5.58 39.39 -26.92
CA THR A 209 -5.24 40.49 -27.85
C THR A 209 -4.33 40.01 -28.99
N ARG A 210 -3.34 39.14 -28.69
CA ARG A 210 -2.47 38.54 -29.72
C ARG A 210 -3.19 37.53 -30.63
N ALA A 211 -4.25 36.88 -30.14
CA ALA A 211 -5.08 35.99 -30.93
C ALA A 211 -6.06 36.74 -31.86
N LEU A 212 -6.43 37.99 -31.50
CA LEU A 212 -7.35 38.83 -32.28
C LEU A 212 -6.66 39.69 -33.35
N GLU A 213 -5.36 39.96 -33.22
CA GLU A 213 -4.57 40.76 -34.18
C GLU A 213 -4.03 39.98 -35.39
N GLY A 214 -4.54 38.75 -35.64
CA GLY A 214 -4.48 38.09 -36.94
C GLY A 214 -3.11 38.05 -37.62
N ASN A 215 -2.21 37.18 -37.15
CA ASN A 215 -1.01 36.82 -37.89
C ASN A 215 -0.92 35.27 -38.01
N PRO A 216 -1.06 34.70 -39.22
CA PRO A 216 -1.30 33.27 -39.43
C PRO A 216 -0.01 32.47 -39.63
N ASP A 217 0.93 32.50 -38.67
CA ASP A 217 2.19 31.73 -38.76
C ASP A 217 2.73 31.30 -37.38
N TRP A 218 2.01 30.44 -36.64
CA TRP A 218 2.57 29.87 -35.40
C TRP A 218 2.44 28.36 -35.23
N GLU A 219 2.02 27.60 -36.25
CA GLU A 219 1.99 26.12 -36.18
C GLU A 219 3.40 25.47 -36.10
N THR A 220 4.48 26.25 -35.94
CA THR A 220 5.83 25.75 -35.72
C THR A 220 6.55 26.53 -34.62
N SER A 221 6.24 26.31 -33.34
CA SER A 221 7.20 26.48 -32.22
C SER A 221 6.71 25.96 -30.85
N ILE A 222 6.31 24.69 -30.78
CA ILE A 222 6.61 23.84 -29.61
C ILE A 222 7.17 22.52 -30.16
N ASP A 223 8.29 22.60 -30.86
CA ASP A 223 9.21 21.49 -30.98
C ASP A 223 10.37 21.77 -30.03
N ASN A 224 10.48 20.93 -29.00
CA ASN A 224 11.69 20.81 -28.21
C ASN A 224 12.84 20.50 -29.19
N PRO A 225 13.80 21.41 -29.45
CA PRO A 225 14.64 21.22 -30.61
C PRO A 225 15.70 20.16 -30.28
N LYS A 226 15.65 19.05 -31.04
CA LYS A 226 16.52 17.88 -30.88
C LYS A 226 18.01 18.31 -30.84
N CYS A 227 18.71 17.82 -29.81
CA CYS A 227 20.17 17.88 -29.73
C CYS A 227 20.77 17.08 -30.89
N ASP A 228 21.83 17.57 -31.54
CA ASP A 228 22.50 16.91 -32.68
C ASP A 228 23.40 15.74 -32.26
N LEU A 229 23.54 15.49 -30.95
CA LEU A 229 24.34 14.42 -30.34
C LEU A 229 25.83 14.41 -30.73
N ALA A 230 26.35 15.49 -31.32
CA ALA A 230 27.76 15.57 -31.71
C ALA A 230 28.68 15.52 -30.48
N ARG A 231 29.69 14.63 -30.47
CA ARG A 231 30.66 14.47 -29.37
C ARG A 231 31.97 15.23 -29.69
N PRO A 232 32.63 15.87 -28.70
CA PRO A 232 32.36 15.85 -27.24
C PRO A 232 31.26 16.83 -26.78
N SER A 233 30.81 17.77 -27.60
CA SER A 233 29.74 18.72 -27.29
C SER A 233 28.90 19.04 -28.54
N CYS A 234 27.59 19.28 -28.37
CA CYS A 234 26.73 19.64 -29.49
C CYS A 234 27.13 20.99 -30.10
N GLN A 235 26.91 21.15 -31.41
CA GLN A 235 27.18 22.43 -32.12
C GLN A 235 26.44 23.61 -31.48
N ARG A 236 25.31 23.33 -30.82
CA ARG A 236 24.47 24.33 -30.18
C ARG A 236 25.09 24.88 -28.89
N CYS A 237 25.57 24.02 -27.99
CA CYS A 237 26.29 24.46 -26.80
C CYS A 237 27.56 25.25 -27.17
N ILE A 238 28.24 24.84 -28.24
CA ILE A 238 29.38 25.59 -28.80
C ILE A 238 28.95 26.99 -29.26
N LYS A 239 27.87 27.08 -30.02
CA LYS A 239 27.37 28.35 -30.57
C LYS A 239 26.87 29.33 -29.50
N TYR A 240 26.27 28.84 -28.43
CA TYR A 240 25.74 29.67 -27.34
C TYR A 240 26.75 29.94 -26.23
N GLY A 241 27.98 29.45 -26.33
CA GLY A 241 29.01 29.63 -25.30
C GLY A 241 28.66 28.99 -23.96
N ALA A 242 27.72 28.03 -23.97
CA ALA A 242 27.26 27.34 -22.77
C ALA A 242 27.97 25.99 -22.62
N GLU A 243 28.38 25.64 -21.41
CA GLU A 243 29.06 24.37 -21.13
C GLU A 243 28.11 23.20 -21.40
N CYS A 244 28.51 22.32 -22.33
CA CYS A 244 27.70 21.16 -22.69
C CYS A 244 27.82 20.11 -21.58
N PRO A 245 26.71 19.61 -21.01
CA PRO A 245 26.75 18.65 -19.91
C PRO A 245 27.33 17.27 -20.30
N GLY A 246 27.68 17.08 -21.58
CA GLY A 246 28.19 15.82 -22.12
C GLY A 246 27.10 14.75 -22.28
N TYR A 247 27.41 13.70 -23.03
CA TYR A 247 26.51 12.56 -23.21
C TYR A 247 26.96 11.42 -22.31
N ARG A 248 26.02 10.83 -21.56
CA ARG A 248 26.26 9.61 -20.79
C ARG A 248 26.90 8.55 -21.68
N ASP A 249 27.85 7.83 -21.11
CA ASP A 249 28.47 6.70 -21.79
C ASP A 249 27.45 5.55 -21.85
N GLU A 250 27.20 4.99 -23.03
CA GLU A 250 26.20 3.92 -23.20
C GLU A 250 26.57 2.66 -22.40
N GLN A 251 27.85 2.55 -22.01
CA GLN A 251 28.36 1.48 -21.16
C GLN A 251 27.98 1.63 -19.67
N GLU A 252 27.48 2.80 -19.24
CA GLU A 252 26.95 3.04 -17.88
C GLU A 252 25.47 2.66 -17.72
N LEU A 253 24.76 2.34 -18.81
CA LEU A 253 23.38 1.84 -18.78
C LEU A 253 23.29 0.31 -18.57
N VAL A 254 24.43 -0.37 -18.50
CA VAL A 254 24.52 -1.78 -18.12
C VAL A 254 24.88 -1.87 -16.64
N PHE A 255 23.94 -2.35 -15.82
CA PHE A 255 24.12 -2.56 -14.39
C PHE A 255 25.38 -3.39 -14.10
N ARG A 256 26.42 -2.72 -13.59
CA ARG A 256 27.59 -3.35 -12.96
C ARG A 256 27.61 -3.02 -11.47
N ASN A 257 27.89 -4.06 -10.67
CA ASN A 257 27.94 -4.05 -9.20
C ASN A 257 28.50 -2.73 -8.62
N ALA A 258 27.69 -2.08 -7.78
CA ALA A 258 27.83 -0.69 -7.34
C ALA A 258 29.00 -0.36 -6.38
N ASN A 259 30.11 -1.12 -6.39
CA ASN A 259 31.35 -0.67 -5.73
C ASN A 259 32.61 -1.50 -6.11
N PRO A 260 33.38 -1.12 -7.15
CA PRO A 260 34.60 -1.84 -7.53
C PRO A 260 35.76 -1.69 -6.52
N THR A 261 35.72 -0.69 -5.64
CA THR A 261 36.79 -0.46 -4.65
C THR A 261 36.72 -1.41 -3.47
N THR A 262 35.52 -1.82 -3.03
CA THR A 262 35.33 -2.88 -2.02
C THR A 262 35.58 -4.27 -2.60
N VAL A 263 35.33 -4.51 -3.90
CA VAL A 263 35.67 -5.80 -4.55
C VAL A 263 37.19 -5.95 -4.72
N LYS A 264 37.91 -4.89 -5.11
CA LYS A 264 39.38 -4.91 -5.15
C LYS A 264 40.00 -5.03 -3.75
N LYS A 265 39.47 -4.32 -2.74
CA LYS A 265 39.92 -4.47 -1.33
C LYS A 265 39.60 -5.86 -0.77
N ARG A 266 38.45 -6.46 -1.10
CA ARG A 266 38.05 -7.82 -0.66
C ARG A 266 38.88 -8.91 -1.34
N LYS A 267 39.20 -8.78 -2.65
CA LYS A 267 40.12 -9.71 -3.35
C LYS A 267 41.57 -9.59 -2.84
N LYS A 268 42.06 -8.38 -2.54
CA LYS A 268 43.39 -8.18 -1.94
C LYS A 268 43.48 -8.71 -0.50
N ARG A 269 42.42 -8.59 0.30
CA ARG A 269 42.33 -9.18 1.66
C ARG A 269 42.21 -10.70 1.64
N ILE A 270 41.55 -11.28 0.64
CA ILE A 270 41.46 -12.74 0.48
C ILE A 270 42.81 -13.30 0.02
N GLN A 271 43.50 -12.69 -0.95
CA GLN A 271 44.85 -13.11 -1.37
C GLN A 271 45.93 -12.93 -0.28
N GLN A 272 45.86 -11.87 0.54
CA GLN A 272 46.77 -11.73 1.70
C GLN A 272 46.49 -12.73 2.82
N LYS A 273 45.24 -13.20 2.97
CA LYS A 273 44.92 -14.23 3.97
C LYS A 273 45.40 -15.62 3.54
N THR A 274 45.33 -15.94 2.25
CA THR A 274 45.83 -17.21 1.68
C THR A 274 47.37 -17.29 1.63
N LEU A 275 48.09 -16.17 1.62
CA LEU A 275 49.56 -16.13 1.67
C LEU A 275 50.15 -16.19 3.09
N ILE A 276 49.35 -15.89 4.13
CA ILE A 276 49.78 -15.95 5.53
C ILE A 276 49.47 -17.33 6.15
N GLU A 277 48.47 -18.05 5.64
CA GLU A 277 48.14 -19.42 6.06
C GLU A 277 49.08 -20.51 5.47
N SER A 278 50.00 -20.16 4.55
CA SER A 278 50.95 -21.09 3.95
C SER A 278 52.37 -21.05 4.52
N VAL A 279 52.64 -20.30 5.61
CA VAL A 279 54.01 -20.10 6.14
C VAL A 279 54.18 -20.53 7.62
N VAL A 280 53.21 -21.26 8.20
CA VAL A 280 53.42 -21.85 9.53
C VAL A 280 52.85 -23.27 9.59
N SER A 281 53.73 -24.24 9.35
CA SER A 281 53.58 -25.65 9.74
C SER A 281 54.95 -26.16 10.17
N PHE A 282 55.06 -26.49 11.46
CA PHE A 282 56.06 -27.29 12.21
C PHE A 282 55.53 -27.22 13.67
N ASP A 283 55.22 -28.24 14.48
CA ASP A 283 55.34 -29.71 14.49
C ASP A 283 54.19 -30.32 15.33
N THR A 284 53.89 -31.60 15.07
CA THR A 284 53.07 -32.62 15.78
C THR A 284 53.39 -32.82 17.29
N PRO A 285 52.72 -33.75 18.07
CA PRO A 285 51.43 -34.46 17.94
C PRO A 285 50.57 -34.55 19.25
N SER A 286 49.28 -34.93 19.07
CA SER A 286 48.41 -35.78 19.92
C SER A 286 48.22 -35.54 21.43
N SER A 287 46.96 -35.53 21.90
CA SER A 287 46.40 -36.52 22.87
C SER A 287 44.96 -36.21 23.31
N SER A 288 44.21 -37.29 23.49
CA SER A 288 42.85 -37.50 24.00
C SER A 288 42.52 -36.93 25.39
N SER A 289 41.23 -36.66 25.67
CA SER A 289 40.47 -37.36 26.73
C SER A 289 39.02 -36.87 26.87
N SER A 290 38.13 -37.86 26.97
CA SER A 290 36.71 -37.86 27.32
C SER A 290 36.40 -37.59 28.80
N SER A 291 35.20 -37.10 29.12
CA SER A 291 34.44 -37.50 30.33
C SER A 291 32.97 -37.03 30.33
N ASN A 292 32.10 -37.94 30.77
CA ASN A 292 30.63 -37.93 30.86
C ASN A 292 30.02 -37.03 31.95
N GLY A 293 28.67 -36.87 31.90
CA GLY A 293 27.82 -36.59 33.07
C GLY A 293 26.33 -36.33 32.76
N ASP A 294 25.52 -37.40 32.78
CA ASP A 294 24.12 -37.60 33.24
C ASP A 294 23.12 -36.40 33.27
N ALA A 295 21.99 -36.39 32.54
CA ALA A 295 20.74 -37.17 32.63
C ALA A 295 19.78 -36.76 33.76
N VAL A 296 18.58 -36.24 33.43
CA VAL A 296 17.27 -36.58 34.06
C VAL A 296 16.11 -36.27 33.09
N THR A 297 15.24 -37.26 32.89
CA THR A 297 13.86 -37.18 32.35
C THR A 297 12.93 -37.96 33.30
N PRO A 298 11.63 -37.64 33.36
CA PRO A 298 10.58 -38.69 33.29
C PRO A 298 9.38 -38.25 32.38
N SER A 299 8.85 -39.01 31.41
CA SER A 299 7.99 -40.24 31.41
C SER A 299 6.71 -40.17 32.27
N THR A 300 5.49 -40.62 31.94
CA THR A 300 4.67 -40.92 30.73
C THR A 300 3.25 -41.37 31.22
N ILE A 301 2.16 -41.00 30.49
CA ILE A 301 0.89 -41.78 30.20
C ILE A 301 -0.15 -41.93 31.37
N PRO A 302 -1.50 -41.97 31.18
CA PRO A 302 -2.28 -42.69 30.13
C PRO A 302 -3.47 -42.02 29.41
N GLU A 303 -3.85 -42.65 28.29
CA GLU A 303 -5.11 -42.53 27.53
C GLU A 303 -6.25 -43.30 28.23
N ASP A 304 -7.49 -42.80 28.20
CA ASP A 304 -8.65 -43.55 27.69
C ASP A 304 -9.92 -42.70 27.42
N ASP A 305 -10.69 -43.18 26.44
CA ASP A 305 -12.12 -43.00 26.11
C ASP A 305 -12.74 -41.75 25.42
N ARG A 306 -13.65 -42.11 24.49
CA ARG A 306 -14.25 -41.36 23.36
C ARG A 306 -15.52 -40.60 23.73
N GLU A 307 -15.78 -39.46 23.07
CA GLU A 307 -17.13 -39.05 22.64
C GLU A 307 -17.09 -38.05 21.46
N LEU A 308 -17.93 -38.31 20.44
CA LEU A 308 -18.10 -37.54 19.21
C LEU A 308 -19.05 -36.34 19.43
N SER A 309 -18.63 -35.13 19.04
CA SER A 309 -19.52 -34.02 18.65
C SER A 309 -18.78 -32.94 17.84
N PRO A 310 -19.46 -32.23 16.92
CA PRO A 310 -18.83 -31.36 15.93
C PRO A 310 -18.42 -30.03 16.57
N GLY A 311 -17.13 -29.90 16.89
CA GLY A 311 -16.56 -28.65 17.38
C GLY A 311 -16.23 -27.70 16.23
N SER A 312 -17.00 -26.62 16.13
CA SER A 312 -16.63 -25.42 15.37
C SER A 312 -15.23 -24.92 15.79
N PRO A 313 -14.41 -24.39 14.86
CA PRO A 313 -13.09 -23.88 15.22
C PRO A 313 -13.25 -22.67 16.16
N LYS A 314 -12.82 -22.84 17.42
CA LYS A 314 -12.78 -21.77 18.42
C LYS A 314 -11.79 -20.69 17.99
N ILE A 315 -12.34 -19.50 17.78
CA ILE A 315 -11.65 -18.23 17.59
C ILE A 315 -10.70 -18.00 18.77
N VAL A 316 -9.40 -17.85 18.50
CA VAL A 316 -8.46 -17.29 19.47
C VAL A 316 -8.57 -15.77 19.38
N ASP A 317 -9.47 -15.21 20.19
CA ASP A 317 -9.45 -13.79 20.49
C ASP A 317 -8.16 -13.47 21.22
N LEU A 318 -7.36 -12.54 20.69
CA LEU A 318 -6.14 -12.05 21.35
C LEU A 318 -6.44 -11.13 22.55
N VAL A 319 -7.68 -11.18 23.07
CA VAL A 319 -8.10 -10.55 24.33
C VAL A 319 -8.95 -11.55 25.09
N LYS A 320 -8.34 -12.29 26.03
CA LYS A 320 -9.12 -13.04 27.03
C LYS A 320 -9.78 -12.03 27.97
N TYR A 321 -11.06 -11.75 27.79
CA TYR A 321 -11.89 -11.23 28.88
C TYR A 321 -12.15 -12.38 29.86
N THR A 322 -11.39 -12.44 30.94
CA THR A 322 -11.74 -13.30 32.09
C THR A 322 -12.78 -12.57 32.93
N ASN A 323 -13.91 -13.25 33.20
CA ASN A 323 -15.08 -12.74 33.94
C ASN A 323 -14.85 -12.60 35.47
N SER A 324 -13.64 -12.22 35.88
CA SER A 324 -13.29 -12.03 37.29
C SER A 324 -12.25 -10.92 37.39
N GLY A 325 -12.56 -9.91 38.19
CA GLY A 325 -11.93 -8.60 38.19
C GLY A 325 -10.40 -8.59 38.34
N ASN A 326 -9.83 -7.55 37.72
CA ASN A 326 -8.50 -6.98 37.97
C ASN A 326 -7.29 -7.90 37.88
N THR A 327 -6.90 -8.29 36.66
CA THR A 327 -5.50 -8.13 36.20
C THR A 327 -5.45 -8.16 34.67
N LEU A 328 -5.10 -7.05 34.01
CA LEU A 328 -4.76 -7.03 32.59
C LEU A 328 -3.37 -7.69 32.44
N ILE A 329 -3.32 -8.92 31.93
CA ILE A 329 -2.07 -9.48 31.42
C ILE A 329 -1.81 -8.81 30.07
N LEU A 330 -1.04 -7.72 30.10
CA LEU A 330 -0.44 -7.14 28.89
C LEU A 330 0.47 -8.23 28.26
N PRO A 331 0.34 -8.56 26.97
CA PRO A 331 1.42 -9.25 26.27
C PRO A 331 2.69 -8.42 26.41
N GLN A 332 3.78 -9.10 26.72
CA GLN A 332 5.05 -8.57 27.17
C GLN A 332 5.68 -7.54 26.20
N SER A 333 6.32 -6.53 26.81
CA SER A 333 7.37 -5.62 26.30
C SER A 333 7.06 -4.62 25.15
N LEU A 334 7.07 -3.31 25.50
CA LEU A 334 7.09 -2.15 24.58
C LEU A 334 8.41 -1.99 23.77
N SER A 335 9.24 -3.04 23.68
CA SER A 335 10.55 -3.02 23.01
C SER A 335 10.69 -4.05 21.88
N GLU A 336 9.60 -4.62 21.38
CA GLU A 336 9.67 -5.50 20.22
C GLU A 336 9.86 -4.71 18.91
N HIS A 337 10.84 -5.13 18.10
CA HIS A 337 11.06 -4.56 16.78
C HIS A 337 9.86 -4.89 15.88
N TRP A 338 9.43 -3.98 15.00
CA TRP A 338 8.20 -4.14 14.18
C TRP A 338 8.17 -5.43 13.36
N THR A 339 9.33 -6.01 13.04
CA THR A 339 9.47 -7.30 12.36
C THR A 339 8.81 -8.44 13.14
N SER A 340 8.74 -8.37 14.47
CA SER A 340 8.01 -9.32 15.33
C SER A 340 6.52 -9.40 15.00
N HIS A 341 5.94 -8.33 14.45
CA HIS A 341 4.51 -8.28 14.09
C HIS A 341 4.25 -8.53 12.60
N SER A 342 5.28 -8.66 11.78
CA SER A 342 5.12 -8.79 10.32
C SER A 342 4.36 -10.06 9.89
N ILE A 343 4.68 -11.22 10.49
CA ILE A 343 4.00 -12.49 10.21
C ILE A 343 2.53 -12.44 10.66
N PRO A 344 2.21 -12.04 11.92
CA PRO A 344 0.82 -11.83 12.31
C PRO A 344 0.03 -10.89 11.39
N ILE A 345 0.64 -9.79 10.93
CA ILE A 345 -0.01 -8.87 10.00
C ILE A 345 -0.32 -9.56 8.67
N LEU A 346 0.65 -10.26 8.08
CA LEU A 346 0.45 -10.94 6.81
C LEU A 346 -0.63 -12.03 6.93
N LEU A 347 -0.57 -12.87 7.97
CA LEU A 347 -1.56 -13.92 8.19
C LEU A 347 -2.96 -13.35 8.48
N ASN A 348 -3.05 -12.19 9.12
CA ASN A 348 -4.35 -11.51 9.31
C ASN A 348 -4.92 -10.93 8.01
N VAL A 349 -4.05 -10.41 7.12
CA VAL A 349 -4.49 -10.00 5.78
C VAL A 349 -4.97 -11.24 5.02
N TYR A 350 -4.13 -12.26 4.92
CA TYR A 350 -4.39 -13.46 4.14
C TYR A 350 -5.01 -14.62 4.95
N TYR A 351 -5.95 -14.29 5.85
CA TYR A 351 -6.48 -15.22 6.86
C TYR A 351 -7.24 -16.44 6.32
N THR A 352 -7.58 -16.44 5.03
CA THR A 352 -8.30 -17.54 4.36
C THR A 352 -7.37 -18.46 3.57
N LEU A 353 -6.07 -18.15 3.54
CA LEU A 353 -5.09 -18.90 2.76
C LEU A 353 -4.29 -19.83 3.67
N ASP A 354 -4.86 -20.99 3.97
CA ASP A 354 -4.27 -22.02 4.83
C ASP A 354 -2.87 -22.46 4.37
N PHE A 355 -2.57 -22.38 3.08
CA PHE A 355 -1.24 -22.68 2.55
C PHE A 355 -0.14 -21.79 3.14
N LEU A 356 -0.44 -20.53 3.49
CA LEU A 356 0.52 -19.65 4.13
C LEU A 356 0.80 -20.12 5.55
N HIS A 357 -0.24 -20.46 6.31
CA HIS A 357 -0.10 -20.99 7.67
C HIS A 357 0.79 -22.23 7.70
N GLU A 358 0.56 -23.17 6.79
CA GLU A 358 1.37 -24.38 6.68
C GLU A 358 2.80 -24.10 6.21
N ALA A 359 2.99 -23.15 5.29
CA ALA A 359 4.33 -22.73 4.86
C ALA A 359 5.13 -22.13 6.02
N TYR A 360 4.54 -21.27 6.86
CA TYR A 360 5.23 -20.72 8.03
C TYR A 360 5.59 -21.78 9.07
N ARG A 361 4.75 -22.80 9.26
CA ARG A 361 5.03 -23.90 10.21
C ARG A 361 6.34 -24.63 9.88
N LYS A 362 6.69 -24.71 8.59
CA LYS A 362 7.89 -25.41 8.09
C LYS A 362 9.08 -24.48 7.86
N THR A 363 8.91 -23.17 8.02
CA THR A 363 9.93 -22.17 7.64
C THR A 363 10.81 -21.77 8.83
N GLY A 364 12.13 -21.73 8.60
CA GLY A 364 13.08 -21.22 9.59
C GLY A 364 13.10 -19.68 9.69
N PRO A 365 13.64 -19.10 10.78
CA PRO A 365 13.54 -17.67 11.09
C PRO A 365 14.27 -16.71 10.12
N GLN A 366 15.04 -17.23 9.14
CA GLN A 366 15.79 -16.44 8.16
C GLN A 366 15.49 -16.87 6.70
N GLY A 367 14.34 -17.51 6.47
CA GLY A 367 13.93 -18.00 5.15
C GLY A 367 13.39 -16.91 4.20
N PRO A 368 13.27 -17.24 2.90
CA PRO A 368 12.81 -16.28 1.88
C PRO A 368 11.41 -15.73 2.21
N LEU A 369 10.54 -16.58 2.76
CA LEU A 369 9.17 -16.22 3.12
C LEU A 369 9.14 -15.14 4.22
N VAL A 370 9.99 -15.24 5.24
CA VAL A 370 10.07 -14.25 6.33
C VAL A 370 10.53 -12.89 5.79
N TRP A 371 11.52 -12.85 4.91
CA TRP A 371 11.96 -11.59 4.29
C TRP A 371 10.87 -10.93 3.45
N ALA A 372 10.14 -11.71 2.65
CA ALA A 372 9.00 -11.22 1.90
C ALA A 372 7.88 -10.70 2.80
N THR A 373 7.70 -11.33 3.96
CA THR A 373 6.73 -10.89 4.98
C THR A 373 7.08 -9.52 5.53
N HIS A 374 8.35 -9.32 5.90
CA HIS A 374 8.84 -8.02 6.37
C HIS A 374 8.63 -6.95 5.31
N LEU A 375 8.97 -7.26 4.06
CA LEU A 375 8.77 -6.36 2.92
C LEU A 375 7.29 -5.96 2.78
N PHE A 376 6.40 -6.96 2.71
CA PHE A 376 4.96 -6.74 2.57
C PHE A 376 4.37 -5.92 3.72
N ALA A 377 4.60 -6.35 4.96
CA ALA A 377 4.03 -5.70 6.14
C ALA A 377 4.53 -4.26 6.28
N ARG A 378 5.81 -4.00 5.99
CA ARG A 378 6.37 -2.65 6.03
C ARG A 378 5.73 -1.74 4.99
N THR A 379 5.57 -2.23 3.76
CA THR A 379 4.90 -1.48 2.68
C THR A 379 3.44 -1.21 3.04
N TYR A 380 2.72 -2.23 3.51
CA TYR A 380 1.32 -2.09 3.89
C TYR A 380 1.12 -1.01 4.98
N ILE A 381 1.86 -1.08 6.09
CA ILE A 381 1.80 -0.07 7.16
C ILE A 381 2.19 1.33 6.63
N THR A 382 3.21 1.40 5.78
CA THR A 382 3.69 2.67 5.21
C THR A 382 2.61 3.31 4.34
N ASN A 383 1.93 2.50 3.53
CA ASN A 383 0.85 2.97 2.67
C ASN A 383 -0.36 3.44 3.49
N LEU A 384 -0.74 2.74 4.56
CA LEU A 384 -1.80 3.20 5.46
C LEU A 384 -1.46 4.52 6.15
N ARG A 385 -0.19 4.70 6.54
CA ARG A 385 0.26 5.93 7.20
C ARG A 385 0.36 7.11 6.23
N TYR A 386 0.70 6.83 4.96
CA TYR A 386 0.94 7.83 3.92
C TYR A 386 0.22 7.45 2.61
N PRO A 387 -1.12 7.46 2.60
CA PRO A 387 -1.91 6.90 1.50
C PRO A 387 -1.83 7.68 0.19
N THR A 388 -1.62 9.00 0.27
CA THR A 388 -1.51 9.89 -0.90
C THR A 388 -0.08 10.30 -1.22
N ALA A 389 0.91 9.86 -0.44
CA ALA A 389 2.33 10.13 -0.69
C ALA A 389 2.85 9.21 -1.78
N ILE A 390 2.48 9.50 -3.03
CA ILE A 390 2.99 8.82 -4.22
C ILE A 390 4.42 9.29 -4.52
N ASP A 391 4.81 10.49 -4.02
CA ASP A 391 6.12 11.07 -4.26
C ASP A 391 6.43 12.17 -3.22
N ASN A 392 7.10 11.84 -2.11
CA ASN A 392 7.52 12.84 -1.10
C ASN A 392 8.94 12.51 -0.62
N GLY A 393 9.85 13.48 -0.57
CA GLY A 393 11.27 13.31 -0.19
C GLY A 393 11.56 12.75 1.22
N SER A 394 10.54 12.48 2.05
CA SER A 394 10.69 11.66 3.27
C SER A 394 10.85 10.15 3.01
N VAL A 395 10.78 9.75 1.73
CA VAL A 395 10.75 8.38 1.22
C VAL A 395 12.15 7.72 1.12
N ASP A 396 13.25 8.47 1.08
CA ASP A 396 14.61 7.90 0.91
C ASP A 396 15.01 6.84 1.95
N ARG A 397 14.60 7.00 3.22
CA ARG A 397 14.90 6.04 4.28
C ARG A 397 13.99 4.80 4.23
N ALA A 398 12.72 4.98 3.88
CA ALA A 398 11.78 3.88 3.73
C ALA A 398 12.13 3.05 2.48
N ASP A 399 12.51 3.70 1.38
CA ASP A 399 12.92 3.05 0.14
C ASP A 399 14.23 2.28 0.30
N LYS A 400 15.19 2.82 1.06
CA LYS A 400 16.44 2.11 1.37
C LYS A 400 16.19 0.88 2.26
N GLU A 401 15.26 0.98 3.21
CA GLU A 401 14.85 -0.14 4.07
C GLU A 401 14.12 -1.22 3.25
N LEU A 402 13.11 -0.83 2.45
CA LEU A 402 12.37 -1.74 1.57
C LEU A 402 13.30 -2.41 0.55
N GLY A 403 14.22 -1.66 -0.06
CA GLY A 403 15.23 -2.20 -0.97
C GLY A 403 16.16 -3.23 -0.30
N THR A 404 16.43 -3.08 1.00
CA THR A 404 17.21 -4.06 1.77
C THR A 404 16.44 -5.36 1.95
N TYR A 405 15.15 -5.30 2.31
CA TYR A 405 14.31 -6.50 2.44
C TYR A 405 14.09 -7.17 1.10
N LEU A 406 13.77 -6.41 0.04
CA LEU A 406 13.61 -6.94 -1.31
C LEU A 406 14.89 -7.64 -1.79
N GLY A 407 16.06 -7.02 -1.61
CA GLY A 407 17.34 -7.62 -1.96
C GLY A 407 17.63 -8.93 -1.22
N LYS A 408 17.29 -9.01 0.07
CA LYS A 408 17.41 -10.24 0.87
C LYS A 408 16.42 -11.32 0.40
N THR A 409 15.17 -10.96 0.15
CA THR A 409 14.14 -11.88 -0.36
C THR A 409 14.59 -12.49 -1.68
N LEU A 410 14.98 -11.66 -2.65
CA LEU A 410 15.41 -12.13 -3.97
C LEU A 410 16.68 -12.99 -3.90
N SER A 411 17.65 -12.61 -3.06
CA SER A 411 18.87 -13.41 -2.85
C SER A 411 18.55 -14.77 -2.24
N SER A 412 17.68 -14.80 -1.23
CA SER A 412 17.28 -16.04 -0.53
C SER A 412 16.46 -16.97 -1.43
N VAL A 413 15.53 -16.43 -2.23
CA VAL A 413 14.83 -17.20 -3.28
C VAL A 413 15.83 -17.76 -4.29
N GLY A 414 16.77 -16.94 -4.77
CA GLY A 414 17.79 -17.35 -5.72
C GLY A 414 18.72 -18.44 -5.18
N GLU A 415 19.03 -18.43 -3.88
CA GLU A 415 19.78 -19.50 -3.21
C GLU A 415 18.93 -20.77 -3.09
N ALA A 416 17.67 -20.66 -2.66
CA ALA A 416 16.78 -21.80 -2.54
C ALA A 416 16.57 -22.52 -3.89
N LEU A 417 16.38 -21.76 -4.97
CA LEU A 417 16.18 -22.32 -6.32
C LEU A 417 17.43 -22.99 -6.92
N LYS A 418 18.63 -22.69 -6.41
CA LYS A 418 19.87 -23.40 -6.81
C LYS A 418 19.99 -24.79 -6.18
N THR A 419 19.26 -25.05 -5.10
CA THR A 419 19.29 -26.36 -4.43
C THR A 419 18.41 -27.37 -5.19
N PRO A 420 18.80 -28.66 -5.27
CA PRO A 420 17.94 -29.70 -5.83
C PRO A 420 16.59 -29.75 -5.12
N GLY A 421 15.49 -29.73 -5.88
CA GLY A 421 14.13 -29.67 -5.31
C GLY A 421 13.72 -28.31 -4.76
N GLY A 422 14.51 -27.25 -4.95
CA GLY A 422 14.19 -25.89 -4.47
C GLY A 422 12.81 -25.37 -4.91
N ALA A 423 12.42 -25.63 -6.16
CA ALA A 423 11.10 -25.25 -6.69
C ALA A 423 9.92 -26.04 -6.08
N MET A 424 10.19 -27.20 -5.47
CA MET A 424 9.19 -28.00 -4.77
C MET A 424 8.85 -27.45 -3.38
N ARG A 425 9.62 -26.48 -2.87
CA ARG A 425 9.40 -25.92 -1.54
C ARG A 425 8.25 -24.92 -1.53
N ASP A 426 7.30 -25.09 -0.62
CA ASP A 426 6.12 -24.20 -0.51
C ASP A 426 6.46 -22.81 -0.01
N ASP A 427 7.48 -22.66 0.83
CA ASP A 427 7.95 -21.35 1.27
C ASP A 427 8.48 -20.50 0.10
N VAL A 428 9.11 -21.12 -0.90
CA VAL A 428 9.58 -20.44 -2.12
C VAL A 428 8.39 -20.01 -2.98
N LEU A 429 7.41 -20.89 -3.22
CA LEU A 429 6.19 -20.54 -3.97
C LEU A 429 5.42 -19.39 -3.29
N ALA A 430 5.20 -19.51 -1.98
CA ALA A 430 4.56 -18.48 -1.15
C ALA A 430 5.32 -17.14 -1.22
N THR A 431 6.66 -17.19 -1.17
CA THR A 431 7.50 -15.99 -1.28
C THR A 431 7.28 -15.26 -2.60
N VAL A 432 7.34 -15.96 -3.73
CA VAL A 432 7.17 -15.33 -5.05
C VAL A 432 5.72 -14.83 -5.23
N TRP A 433 4.75 -15.50 -4.62
CA TRP A 433 3.36 -15.04 -4.61
C TRP A 433 3.18 -13.76 -3.76
N ILE A 434 3.83 -13.66 -2.60
CA ILE A 434 3.83 -12.43 -1.79
C ILE A 434 4.52 -11.29 -2.55
N LEU A 435 5.62 -11.55 -3.26
CA LEU A 435 6.26 -10.55 -4.12
C LEU A 435 5.31 -10.05 -5.21
N THR A 436 4.54 -10.97 -5.82
CA THR A 436 3.51 -10.60 -6.80
C THR A 436 2.45 -9.68 -6.20
N ASN A 437 1.98 -9.95 -4.97
CA ASN A 437 1.00 -9.09 -4.29
C ASN A 437 1.61 -7.78 -3.76
N TYR A 438 2.89 -7.79 -3.37
CA TYR A 438 3.63 -6.59 -2.98
C TYR A 438 3.65 -5.54 -4.08
N GLU A 439 3.75 -5.95 -5.35
CA GLU A 439 3.69 -5.02 -6.47
C GLU A 439 2.32 -4.33 -6.62
N LEU A 440 1.24 -4.96 -6.17
CA LEU A 440 -0.09 -4.32 -6.08
C LEU A 440 -0.12 -3.23 -5.00
N LEU A 441 0.54 -3.48 -3.86
CA LEU A 441 0.68 -2.47 -2.81
C LEU A 441 1.53 -1.29 -3.27
N MET A 442 2.58 -1.54 -4.04
CA MET A 442 3.44 -0.49 -4.60
C MET A 442 2.79 0.25 -5.77
N GLY A 443 1.81 -0.37 -6.42
CA GLY A 443 1.20 0.15 -7.65
C GLY A 443 2.17 0.13 -8.81
N SER A 444 2.99 -0.91 -8.92
CA SER A 444 4.05 -1.01 -9.93
C SER A 444 3.54 -1.43 -11.32
N ILE A 445 2.26 -1.74 -11.44
CA ILE A 445 1.65 -2.22 -12.68
C ILE A 445 1.24 -1.00 -13.50
N ASN A 446 2.11 -0.63 -14.44
CA ASN A 446 1.90 0.48 -15.36
C ASN A 446 1.78 -0.03 -16.81
N ARG A 447 1.13 0.78 -17.65
CA ARG A 447 0.90 0.50 -19.08
C ARG A 447 2.05 0.91 -20.00
N VAL A 448 3.02 1.66 -19.48
CA VAL A 448 4.08 2.28 -20.29
C VAL A 448 5.21 1.28 -20.55
N SER A 449 5.49 0.39 -19.59
CA SER A 449 6.55 -0.61 -19.75
C SER A 449 5.97 -1.97 -20.18
N PRO A 450 6.47 -2.57 -21.29
CA PRO A 450 6.04 -3.89 -21.73
C PRO A 450 6.35 -5.00 -20.71
N MET A 451 7.37 -4.80 -19.87
CA MET A 451 7.71 -5.69 -18.75
C MET A 451 7.86 -4.87 -17.47
N ASN A 452 7.09 -5.20 -16.44
CA ASN A 452 7.18 -4.58 -15.11
C ASN A 452 7.52 -5.65 -14.05
N PRO A 453 7.89 -5.27 -12.81
CA PRO A 453 8.24 -6.23 -11.76
C PRO A 453 7.16 -7.30 -11.50
N TRP A 454 5.88 -6.92 -11.57
CA TRP A 454 4.76 -7.85 -11.42
C TRP A 454 4.73 -8.92 -12.54
N HIS A 455 5.03 -8.56 -13.79
CA HIS A 455 5.22 -9.53 -14.89
C HIS A 455 6.37 -10.50 -14.61
N LEU A 456 7.48 -10.02 -14.01
CA LEU A 456 8.60 -10.89 -13.67
C LEU A 456 8.24 -11.90 -12.57
N HIS A 457 7.53 -11.47 -11.53
CA HIS A 457 7.11 -12.35 -10.45
C HIS A 457 6.08 -13.39 -10.89
N THR A 458 5.10 -12.99 -11.73
CA THR A 458 4.14 -13.95 -12.34
C THR A 458 4.82 -14.96 -13.27
N ASN A 459 5.85 -14.56 -14.05
CA ASN A 459 6.70 -15.51 -14.79
C ASN A 459 7.41 -16.49 -13.86
N GLY A 460 7.89 -16.00 -12.71
CA GLY A 460 8.50 -16.83 -11.67
C GLY A 460 7.51 -17.85 -11.09
N LEU A 461 6.27 -17.43 -10.79
CA LEU A 461 5.21 -18.33 -10.35
C LEU A 461 4.95 -19.43 -11.38
N TYR A 462 4.72 -19.07 -12.64
CA TYR A 462 4.52 -20.04 -13.70
C TYR A 462 5.70 -21.02 -13.81
N SER A 463 6.94 -20.53 -13.78
CA SER A 463 8.13 -21.38 -13.86
C SER A 463 8.22 -22.40 -12.73
N ILE A 464 7.84 -22.01 -11.50
CA ILE A 464 7.78 -22.91 -10.35
C ILE A 464 6.66 -23.94 -10.50
N LEU A 465 5.45 -23.51 -10.89
CA LEU A 465 4.32 -24.42 -11.10
C LEU A 465 4.63 -25.47 -12.18
N LYS A 466 5.27 -25.04 -13.28
CA LYS A 466 5.74 -25.93 -14.34
C LYS A 466 6.75 -26.96 -13.84
N GLN A 467 7.70 -26.58 -12.99
CA GLN A 467 8.65 -27.52 -12.41
C GLN A 467 8.01 -28.49 -11.41
N ARG A 468 6.97 -28.06 -10.68
CA ARG A 468 6.22 -28.94 -9.77
C ARG A 468 5.40 -30.00 -10.51
N GLY A 469 4.91 -29.66 -11.69
CA GLY A 469 4.22 -30.57 -12.60
C GLY A 469 2.88 -31.09 -12.08
N ALA A 470 2.14 -31.78 -12.96
CA ALA A 470 0.80 -32.28 -12.67
C ALA A 470 0.78 -33.37 -11.58
N ALA A 471 1.87 -34.12 -11.41
CA ALA A 471 1.98 -35.14 -10.36
C ALA A 471 1.77 -34.57 -8.96
N SER A 472 2.33 -33.39 -8.67
CA SER A 472 2.13 -32.70 -7.39
C SER A 472 0.67 -32.32 -7.15
N LEU A 473 -0.10 -32.14 -8.21
CA LEU A 473 -1.50 -31.75 -8.16
C LEU A 473 -2.45 -32.92 -7.91
N ARG A 474 -1.99 -34.16 -7.72
CA ARG A 474 -2.86 -35.27 -7.30
C ARG A 474 -3.04 -35.33 -5.78
N THR A 475 -2.29 -34.52 -5.03
CA THR A 475 -2.35 -34.47 -3.57
C THR A 475 -2.88 -33.12 -3.11
N GLN A 476 -4.00 -33.10 -2.39
CA GLN A 476 -4.67 -31.87 -1.94
C GLN A 476 -3.74 -30.91 -1.17
N THR A 477 -2.90 -31.42 -0.26
CA THR A 477 -1.94 -30.58 0.50
C THR A 477 -0.95 -29.86 -0.41
N ASN A 478 -0.47 -30.52 -1.46
CA ASN A 478 0.49 -29.95 -2.42
C ASN A 478 -0.17 -28.97 -3.40
N ARG A 479 -1.51 -29.00 -3.50
CA ARG A 479 -2.32 -28.10 -4.33
C ARG A 479 -2.70 -26.78 -3.67
N MET A 480 -2.63 -26.64 -2.34
CA MET A 480 -3.17 -25.45 -1.68
C MET A 480 -2.50 -24.14 -2.14
N GLY A 481 -1.21 -24.18 -2.48
CA GLY A 481 -0.49 -23.03 -3.07
C GLY A 481 -0.66 -22.87 -4.58
N PHE A 482 -1.18 -23.88 -5.29
CA PHE A 482 -1.38 -23.85 -6.74
C PHE A 482 -2.41 -22.80 -7.14
N TRP A 483 -3.62 -22.84 -6.56
CA TRP A 483 -4.72 -21.94 -6.91
C TRP A 483 -4.37 -20.45 -6.82
N PRO A 484 -3.87 -19.93 -5.69
CA PRO A 484 -3.52 -18.51 -5.59
C PRO A 484 -2.35 -18.13 -6.51
N ALA A 485 -1.40 -19.03 -6.77
CA ALA A 485 -0.29 -18.78 -7.69
C ALA A 485 -0.73 -18.78 -9.15
N TYR A 486 -1.47 -19.80 -9.57
CA TYR A 486 -1.93 -19.98 -10.93
C TYR A 486 -2.96 -18.93 -11.32
N ASN A 487 -3.84 -18.52 -10.40
CA ASN A 487 -4.74 -17.40 -10.62
C ASN A 487 -3.99 -16.11 -10.99
N MET A 488 -2.86 -15.79 -10.33
CA MET A 488 -2.05 -14.61 -10.69
C MET A 488 -1.45 -14.73 -12.10
N VAL A 489 -1.12 -15.95 -12.54
CA VAL A 489 -0.68 -16.23 -13.91
C VAL A 489 -1.83 -15.99 -14.89
N GLN A 490 -3.03 -16.52 -14.60
CA GLN A 490 -4.22 -16.34 -15.44
C GLN A 490 -4.66 -14.87 -15.55
N VAL A 491 -4.65 -14.13 -14.43
CA VAL A 491 -4.90 -12.69 -14.43
C VAL A 491 -3.95 -11.99 -15.39
N ARG A 492 -2.66 -12.34 -15.36
CA ARG A 492 -1.71 -11.76 -16.33
C ARG A 492 -2.06 -12.11 -17.77
N CYS A 493 -2.38 -13.36 -18.06
CA CYS A 493 -2.78 -13.79 -19.40
C CYS A 493 -3.94 -12.93 -19.92
N LEU A 494 -4.96 -12.72 -19.09
CA LEU A 494 -6.08 -11.85 -19.42
C LEU A 494 -5.66 -10.39 -19.57
N LEU A 495 -4.87 -9.82 -18.65
CA LEU A 495 -4.50 -8.39 -18.69
C LEU A 495 -3.56 -8.04 -19.85
N THR A 496 -2.62 -8.92 -20.19
CA THR A 496 -1.61 -8.68 -21.23
C THR A 496 -1.94 -9.35 -22.56
N SER A 497 -3.10 -10.01 -22.65
CA SER A 497 -3.56 -10.72 -23.83
C SER A 497 -2.50 -11.72 -24.31
N LEU A 498 -2.13 -12.63 -23.39
CA LEU A 498 -1.24 -13.77 -23.60
C LEU A 498 -2.02 -15.08 -23.43
N GLU A 499 -1.55 -16.13 -24.11
CA GLU A 499 -2.04 -17.48 -23.89
C GLU A 499 -1.82 -17.92 -22.44
N CYS A 500 -2.76 -18.72 -21.91
CA CYS A 500 -2.53 -19.42 -20.65
C CYS A 500 -1.43 -20.49 -20.82
N PRO A 501 -0.79 -20.94 -19.73
CA PRO A 501 0.22 -21.99 -19.80
C PRO A 501 -0.28 -23.22 -20.58
N PRO A 502 0.52 -23.78 -21.51
CA PRO A 502 0.08 -24.94 -22.30
C PRO A 502 -0.18 -26.18 -21.44
N GLU A 503 0.45 -26.28 -20.27
CA GLU A 503 0.23 -27.36 -19.30
C GLU A 503 -1.08 -27.20 -18.50
N SER A 504 -1.84 -26.11 -18.68
CA SER A 504 -3.04 -25.83 -17.88
C SER A 504 -4.06 -26.97 -17.95
N GLN A 505 -4.29 -27.54 -19.15
CA GLN A 505 -5.22 -28.65 -19.31
C GLN A 505 -4.76 -29.88 -18.53
N GLU A 506 -3.47 -30.24 -18.63
CA GLU A 506 -2.86 -31.34 -17.87
C GLU A 506 -3.01 -31.13 -16.36
N TRP A 507 -2.89 -29.88 -15.90
CA TRP A 507 -3.07 -29.53 -14.49
C TRP A 507 -4.52 -29.72 -14.03
N PHE A 508 -5.50 -29.24 -14.80
CA PHE A 508 -6.92 -29.42 -14.47
C PHE A 508 -7.31 -30.90 -14.47
N ASP A 509 -6.82 -31.67 -15.43
CA ASP A 509 -7.11 -33.11 -15.51
C ASP A 509 -6.55 -33.86 -14.30
N ALA A 510 -5.32 -33.55 -13.87
CA ALA A 510 -4.74 -34.14 -12.65
C ALA A 510 -5.49 -33.75 -11.38
N ILE A 511 -6.04 -32.53 -11.31
CA ILE A 511 -6.88 -32.08 -10.19
C ILE A 511 -8.20 -32.86 -10.19
N ARG A 512 -8.83 -33.05 -11.36
CA ARG A 512 -10.10 -33.76 -11.51
C ARG A 512 -10.05 -35.21 -11.02
N GLU A 513 -8.92 -35.89 -11.21
CA GLU A 513 -8.70 -37.25 -10.70
C GLU A 513 -8.92 -37.35 -9.18
N THR A 514 -8.70 -36.27 -8.43
CA THR A 514 -8.79 -36.21 -6.97
C THR A 514 -9.53 -34.96 -6.50
N LEU A 515 -10.60 -34.59 -7.22
CA LEU A 515 -11.33 -33.34 -7.04
C LEU A 515 -12.00 -33.28 -5.66
N HIS A 516 -11.62 -32.31 -4.85
CA HIS A 516 -12.39 -31.96 -3.66
C HIS A 516 -13.64 -31.16 -4.10
N PRO A 517 -14.83 -31.38 -3.51
CA PRO A 517 -16.05 -30.68 -3.92
C PRO A 517 -15.91 -29.15 -3.99
N GLY A 518 -15.22 -28.54 -3.03
CA GLY A 518 -14.92 -27.09 -3.01
C GLY A 518 -13.98 -26.57 -4.10
N GLU A 519 -13.26 -27.44 -4.80
CA GLU A 519 -12.35 -27.04 -5.90
C GLU A 519 -13.05 -26.99 -7.26
N GLY A 520 -14.30 -27.49 -7.36
CA GLY A 520 -15.01 -27.59 -8.65
C GLY A 520 -15.15 -26.25 -9.36
N LEU A 521 -15.57 -25.20 -8.64
CA LEU A 521 -15.70 -23.87 -9.23
C LEU A 521 -14.36 -23.30 -9.71
N ALA A 522 -13.27 -23.56 -8.98
CA ALA A 522 -11.94 -23.08 -9.36
C ALA A 522 -11.45 -23.71 -10.66
N VAL A 523 -11.71 -25.01 -10.85
CA VAL A 523 -11.39 -25.73 -12.08
C VAL A 523 -12.19 -25.17 -13.25
N GLU A 524 -13.51 -25.04 -13.12
CA GLU A 524 -14.37 -24.61 -14.23
C GLU A 524 -14.14 -23.15 -14.62
N VAL A 525 -13.96 -22.25 -13.64
CA VAL A 525 -13.54 -20.87 -13.92
C VAL A 525 -12.15 -20.84 -14.55
N GLY A 526 -11.22 -21.66 -14.06
CA GLY A 526 -9.87 -21.76 -14.60
C GLY A 526 -9.85 -22.17 -16.08
N GLU A 527 -10.63 -23.18 -16.46
CA GLU A 527 -10.77 -23.60 -17.86
C GLU A 527 -11.44 -22.55 -18.73
N TYR A 528 -12.51 -21.93 -18.23
CA TYR A 528 -13.19 -20.84 -18.93
C TYR A 528 -12.22 -19.71 -19.26
N VAL A 529 -11.38 -19.32 -18.29
CA VAL A 529 -10.34 -18.30 -18.47
C VAL A 529 -9.34 -18.70 -19.55
N CYS A 530 -8.90 -19.97 -19.59
CA CYS A 530 -7.98 -20.44 -20.63
C CYS A 530 -8.59 -20.33 -22.03
N LYS A 531 -9.85 -20.75 -22.21
CA LYS A 531 -10.57 -20.67 -23.49
C LYS A 531 -10.78 -19.22 -23.93
N MET A 532 -11.18 -18.35 -23.01
CA MET A 532 -11.36 -16.93 -23.32
C MET A 532 -10.03 -16.23 -23.64
N ALA A 533 -8.96 -16.52 -22.90
CA ALA A 533 -7.63 -15.96 -23.16
C ALA A 533 -7.14 -16.33 -24.57
N HIS A 534 -7.32 -17.59 -24.98
CA HIS A 534 -6.99 -18.06 -26.32
C HIS A 534 -7.73 -17.26 -27.41
N VAL A 535 -9.05 -17.13 -27.29
CA VAL A 535 -9.88 -16.38 -28.24
C VAL A 535 -9.49 -14.91 -28.27
N GLN A 536 -9.23 -14.28 -27.11
CA GLN A 536 -8.78 -12.90 -27.04
C GLN A 536 -7.43 -12.68 -27.74
N VAL A 537 -6.46 -13.55 -27.50
CA VAL A 537 -5.14 -13.49 -28.15
C VAL A 537 -5.31 -13.58 -29.66
N ARG A 538 -6.09 -14.55 -30.13
CA ARG A 538 -6.27 -14.76 -31.58
C ARG A 538 -6.94 -13.57 -32.24
N ILE A 539 -8.06 -13.10 -31.69
CA ILE A 539 -8.78 -11.91 -32.18
C ILE A 539 -7.87 -10.70 -32.19
N LEU A 540 -7.18 -10.38 -31.09
CA LEU A 540 -6.35 -9.18 -31.00
C LEU A 540 -5.17 -9.22 -31.99
N ASN A 541 -4.61 -10.39 -32.26
CA ASN A 541 -3.57 -10.53 -33.29
C ASN A 541 -4.11 -10.27 -34.70
N ILE A 542 -5.29 -10.81 -35.03
CA ILE A 542 -5.97 -10.55 -36.31
C ILE A 542 -6.29 -9.05 -36.46
N LEU A 543 -6.85 -8.42 -35.42
CA LEU A 543 -7.18 -6.99 -35.42
C LEU A 543 -5.94 -6.11 -35.57
N ARG A 544 -4.84 -6.41 -34.85
CA ARG A 544 -3.58 -5.67 -34.97
C ARG A 544 -2.94 -5.82 -36.35
N ALA A 545 -3.08 -6.99 -36.98
CA ALA A 545 -2.65 -7.23 -38.35
C ALA A 545 -3.58 -6.58 -39.41
N ARG A 546 -4.77 -6.12 -38.99
CA ARG A 546 -5.85 -5.65 -39.87
C ARG A 546 -6.21 -6.67 -40.96
N ASP A 547 -6.18 -7.95 -40.60
CA ASP A 547 -6.42 -9.07 -41.51
C ASP A 547 -7.90 -9.46 -41.53
N PHE A 548 -8.65 -8.92 -42.50
CA PHE A 548 -10.07 -9.20 -42.61
C PHE A 548 -10.39 -10.61 -43.12
N ASP A 549 -9.52 -11.18 -43.96
CA ASP A 549 -9.73 -12.51 -44.52
C ASP A 549 -9.57 -13.58 -43.43
N ALA A 550 -8.53 -13.47 -42.60
CA ALA A 550 -8.36 -14.33 -41.43
C ALA A 550 -9.50 -14.13 -40.42
N ALA A 551 -9.94 -12.89 -40.21
CA ALA A 551 -11.09 -12.60 -39.34
C ALA A 551 -12.35 -13.36 -39.82
N ALA A 552 -12.64 -13.29 -41.12
CA ALA A 552 -13.81 -13.94 -41.71
C ALA A 552 -13.71 -15.47 -41.68
N ALA A 553 -12.52 -16.01 -41.96
CA ALA A 553 -12.27 -17.45 -41.99
C ALA A 553 -12.41 -18.10 -40.60
N GLU A 554 -11.95 -17.42 -39.55
CA GLU A 554 -11.88 -17.99 -38.19
C GLU A 554 -13.07 -17.61 -37.30
N TYR A 555 -13.99 -16.77 -37.79
CA TYR A 555 -15.12 -16.27 -37.01
C TYR A 555 -15.92 -17.39 -36.32
N TYR A 556 -16.38 -18.37 -37.09
CA TYR A 556 -17.24 -19.43 -36.55
C TYR A 556 -16.49 -20.32 -35.53
N GLU A 557 -15.22 -20.63 -35.79
CA GLU A 557 -14.40 -21.42 -34.87
C GLU A 557 -14.19 -20.68 -33.54
N LEU A 558 -13.82 -19.41 -33.60
CA LEU A 558 -13.58 -18.60 -32.40
C LEU A 558 -14.86 -18.38 -31.58
N MET A 559 -16.00 -18.17 -32.23
CA MET A 559 -17.28 -18.02 -31.54
C MET A 559 -17.74 -19.34 -30.92
N ASP A 560 -17.55 -20.47 -31.62
CA ASP A 560 -17.89 -21.81 -31.13
C ASP A 560 -17.12 -22.16 -29.84
N ILE A 561 -15.83 -21.81 -29.75
CA ILE A 561 -15.03 -22.00 -28.53
C ILE A 561 -15.65 -21.27 -27.33
N VAL A 562 -16.06 -20.00 -27.52
CA VAL A 562 -16.64 -19.18 -26.45
C VAL A 562 -18.01 -19.72 -26.04
N PHE A 563 -18.89 -20.00 -27.01
CA PHE A 563 -20.25 -20.47 -26.69
C PHE A 563 -20.25 -21.85 -26.05
N LYS A 564 -19.37 -22.76 -26.45
CA LYS A 564 -19.18 -24.05 -25.76
C LYS A 564 -18.64 -23.87 -24.34
N ALA A 565 -17.72 -22.92 -24.13
CA ALA A 565 -17.22 -22.61 -22.78
C ALA A 565 -18.35 -22.07 -21.88
N GLU A 566 -19.21 -21.21 -22.41
CA GLU A 566 -20.39 -20.68 -21.71
C GLU A 566 -21.42 -21.77 -21.39
N GLU A 567 -21.72 -22.66 -22.34
CA GLU A 567 -22.63 -23.78 -22.12
C GLU A 567 -22.09 -24.76 -21.07
N GLN A 568 -20.80 -25.08 -21.13
CA GLN A 568 -20.13 -25.91 -20.10
C GLN A 568 -20.25 -25.27 -18.72
N PHE A 569 -19.91 -23.98 -18.60
CA PHE A 569 -19.97 -23.28 -17.33
C PHE A 569 -21.41 -23.18 -16.80
N ALA A 570 -22.39 -22.89 -17.66
CA ALA A 570 -23.80 -22.82 -17.27
C ALA A 570 -24.34 -24.17 -16.79
N THR A 571 -23.95 -25.26 -17.46
CA THR A 571 -24.32 -26.64 -17.06
C THR A 571 -23.72 -26.98 -15.69
N PHE A 572 -22.47 -26.59 -15.47
CA PHE A 572 -21.82 -26.73 -14.17
C PHE A 572 -22.52 -25.88 -13.09
N ASP A 573 -22.71 -24.59 -13.30
CA ASP A 573 -23.31 -23.66 -12.31
C ASP A 573 -24.73 -24.11 -11.91
N ALA A 574 -25.50 -24.66 -12.86
CA ALA A 574 -26.85 -25.18 -12.59
C ALA A 574 -26.86 -26.45 -11.73
N SER A 575 -25.80 -27.25 -11.76
CA SER A 575 -25.68 -28.52 -11.03
C SER A 575 -24.80 -28.44 -9.78
N TYR A 576 -24.01 -27.38 -9.64
CA TYR A 576 -23.05 -27.23 -8.56
C TYR A 576 -23.73 -26.81 -7.25
N THR A 577 -23.47 -27.58 -6.19
CA THR A 577 -23.93 -27.24 -4.83
C THR A 577 -22.93 -26.30 -4.19
N TYR A 578 -23.33 -25.04 -4.02
CA TYR A 578 -22.52 -24.03 -3.37
C TYR A 578 -22.45 -24.27 -1.87
N TYR A 579 -21.31 -24.76 -1.39
CA TYR A 579 -20.92 -24.63 0.01
C TYR A 579 -20.48 -23.17 0.25
N ASP A 580 -20.75 -22.63 1.44
CA ASP A 580 -20.42 -21.24 1.81
C ASP A 580 -18.90 -21.07 2.00
N GLU A 581 -18.19 -21.14 0.88
CA GLU A 581 -16.74 -21.03 0.83
C GLU A 581 -16.37 -19.58 0.56
N VAL A 582 -15.56 -19.03 1.47
CA VAL A 582 -15.05 -17.64 1.47
C VAL A 582 -14.35 -17.24 0.16
N PHE A 583 -13.99 -18.21 -0.70
CA PHE A 583 -13.32 -18.00 -1.98
C PHE A 583 -14.26 -17.99 -3.20
N ASN A 584 -15.49 -18.50 -3.07
CA ASN A 584 -16.45 -18.58 -4.18
C ASN A 584 -16.84 -17.20 -4.78
N PRO A 585 -17.09 -16.15 -3.96
CA PRO A 585 -17.37 -14.82 -4.51
C PRO A 585 -16.24 -14.28 -5.39
N TYR A 586 -14.98 -14.54 -5.00
CA TYR A 586 -13.82 -14.13 -5.77
C TYR A 586 -13.73 -14.84 -7.13
N LEU A 587 -13.95 -16.16 -7.15
CA LEU A 587 -13.94 -16.92 -8.40
C LEU A 587 -15.06 -16.47 -9.35
N ARG A 588 -16.24 -16.15 -8.81
CA ARG A 588 -17.33 -15.56 -9.60
C ARG A 588 -16.95 -14.18 -10.16
N ASP A 589 -16.34 -13.31 -9.35
CA ASP A 589 -15.86 -12.02 -9.83
C ASP A 589 -14.77 -12.17 -10.89
N MET A 590 -13.89 -13.17 -10.77
CA MET A 590 -12.88 -13.51 -11.79
C MET A 590 -13.53 -13.95 -13.11
N HIS A 591 -14.54 -14.82 -13.05
CA HIS A 591 -15.33 -15.24 -14.22
C HIS A 591 -16.02 -14.05 -14.89
N ASN A 592 -16.70 -13.21 -14.10
CA ASN A 592 -17.37 -12.01 -14.61
C ASN A 592 -16.37 -11.03 -15.25
N SER A 593 -15.20 -10.83 -14.63
CA SER A 593 -14.14 -9.97 -15.17
C SER A 593 -13.62 -10.47 -16.52
N THR A 594 -13.47 -11.78 -16.62
CA THR A 594 -13.06 -12.47 -17.85
C THR A 594 -14.09 -12.25 -18.95
N ARG A 595 -15.39 -12.34 -18.63
CA ARG A 595 -16.49 -12.09 -19.56
C ARG A 595 -16.57 -10.61 -19.97
N VAL A 596 -16.43 -9.67 -19.02
CA VAL A 596 -16.37 -8.22 -19.31
C VAL A 596 -15.29 -7.90 -20.32
N LYS A 597 -14.06 -8.40 -20.14
CA LYS A 597 -12.97 -8.15 -21.09
C LYS A 597 -13.15 -8.96 -22.38
N GLY A 598 -13.51 -10.23 -22.28
CA GLY A 598 -13.64 -11.17 -23.38
C GLY A 598 -14.69 -10.74 -24.40
N TYR A 599 -15.92 -10.50 -23.95
CA TYR A 599 -17.00 -10.06 -24.83
C TYR A 599 -16.78 -8.66 -25.41
N HIS A 600 -16.02 -7.79 -24.74
CA HIS A 600 -15.62 -6.54 -25.34
C HIS A 600 -14.64 -6.73 -26.52
N VAL A 601 -13.71 -7.68 -26.42
CA VAL A 601 -12.82 -8.04 -27.55
C VAL A 601 -13.60 -8.70 -28.69
N ILE A 602 -14.59 -9.55 -28.39
CA ILE A 602 -15.47 -10.14 -29.41
C ILE A 602 -16.32 -9.06 -30.10
N LEU A 603 -16.78 -8.08 -29.35
CA LEU A 603 -17.48 -6.91 -29.89
C LEU A 603 -16.61 -6.10 -30.86
N THR A 604 -15.34 -5.85 -30.53
CA THR A 604 -14.45 -5.14 -31.47
C THR A 604 -14.16 -5.96 -32.72
N PHE A 605 -14.14 -7.29 -32.60
CA PHE A 605 -14.06 -8.20 -33.73
C PHE A 605 -15.29 -8.13 -34.64
N ALA A 606 -16.49 -8.13 -34.06
CA ALA A 606 -17.74 -7.97 -34.81
C ALA A 606 -17.80 -6.60 -35.53
N ASN A 607 -17.35 -5.54 -34.88
CA ASN A 607 -17.23 -4.22 -35.51
C ASN A 607 -16.29 -4.27 -36.70
N PHE A 608 -15.09 -4.83 -36.51
CA PHE A 608 -14.10 -4.96 -37.56
C PHE A 608 -14.65 -5.71 -38.79
N LEU A 609 -15.23 -6.89 -38.58
CA LEU A 609 -15.84 -7.70 -39.64
C LEU A 609 -16.95 -6.99 -40.41
N SER A 610 -17.70 -6.09 -39.77
CA SER A 610 -18.78 -5.36 -40.44
C SER A 610 -18.32 -4.41 -41.55
N HIS A 611 -17.03 -4.06 -41.58
CA HIS A 611 -16.42 -3.24 -42.64
C HIS A 611 -15.91 -4.06 -43.82
N HIS A 612 -15.90 -5.39 -43.72
CA HIS A 612 -15.41 -6.26 -44.78
C HIS A 612 -16.49 -6.47 -45.85
N TRP A 613 -16.33 -5.82 -47.01
CA TRP A 613 -17.31 -5.84 -48.10
C TRP A 613 -17.54 -7.21 -48.74
N ALA A 614 -16.57 -8.14 -48.60
CA ALA A 614 -16.63 -9.50 -49.15
C ALA A 614 -16.83 -10.57 -48.06
N THR A 615 -17.24 -10.19 -46.85
CA THR A 615 -17.37 -11.17 -45.76
C THR A 615 -18.47 -12.19 -46.06
N PRO A 616 -18.22 -13.49 -45.90
CA PRO A 616 -19.25 -14.51 -46.02
C PRO A 616 -20.27 -14.44 -44.86
N ILE A 617 -19.97 -13.70 -43.80
CA ILE A 617 -20.79 -13.61 -42.59
C ILE A 617 -21.91 -12.59 -42.80
N PRO A 618 -23.19 -12.97 -42.64
CA PRO A 618 -24.30 -12.04 -42.80
C PRO A 618 -24.24 -10.86 -41.81
N ILE A 619 -24.52 -9.64 -42.29
CA ILE A 619 -24.50 -8.43 -41.45
C ILE A 619 -25.46 -8.50 -40.25
N HIS A 620 -26.59 -9.18 -40.39
CA HIS A 620 -27.56 -9.35 -39.30
C HIS A 620 -26.98 -10.20 -38.15
N GLU A 621 -26.12 -11.18 -38.48
CA GLU A 621 -25.46 -12.03 -37.49
C GLU A 621 -24.46 -11.21 -36.66
N LEU A 622 -23.68 -10.35 -37.32
CA LEU A 622 -22.76 -9.42 -36.66
C LEU A 622 -23.50 -8.42 -35.76
N LYS A 623 -24.69 -7.95 -36.17
CA LYS A 623 -25.56 -7.10 -35.34
C LYS A 623 -26.03 -7.82 -34.07
N VAL A 624 -26.52 -9.05 -34.21
CA VAL A 624 -26.96 -9.87 -33.06
C VAL A 624 -25.79 -10.14 -32.11
N LEU A 625 -24.62 -10.50 -32.64
CA LEU A 625 -23.42 -10.72 -31.83
C LEU A 625 -23.01 -9.44 -31.07
N ARG A 626 -23.01 -8.28 -31.74
CA ARG A 626 -22.71 -6.99 -31.11
C ARG A 626 -23.67 -6.70 -29.96
N ALA A 627 -24.98 -6.83 -30.17
CA ALA A 627 -25.99 -6.61 -29.13
C ALA A 627 -25.81 -7.56 -27.94
N HIS A 628 -25.57 -8.85 -28.22
CA HIS A 628 -25.28 -9.85 -27.19
C HIS A 628 -24.04 -9.49 -26.36
N CYS A 629 -22.94 -9.10 -27.00
CA CYS A 629 -21.70 -8.73 -26.30
C CYS A 629 -21.92 -7.53 -25.36
N ILE A 630 -22.61 -6.48 -25.82
CA ILE A 630 -22.91 -5.30 -24.99
C ILE A 630 -23.78 -5.70 -23.79
N GLN A 631 -24.81 -6.52 -24.00
CA GLN A 631 -25.67 -7.00 -22.93
C GLN A 631 -24.87 -7.81 -21.89
N ARG A 632 -24.01 -8.73 -22.32
CA ARG A 632 -23.18 -9.56 -21.43
C ARG A 632 -22.22 -8.70 -20.61
N VAL A 633 -21.45 -7.83 -21.27
CA VAL A 633 -20.50 -6.92 -20.59
C VAL A 633 -21.19 -6.10 -19.51
N ARG A 634 -22.36 -5.52 -19.80
CA ARG A 634 -23.10 -4.70 -18.85
C ARG A 634 -23.72 -5.51 -17.71
N ALA A 635 -24.22 -6.71 -17.99
CA ALA A 635 -24.75 -7.59 -16.96
C ALA A 635 -23.65 -8.01 -15.96
N ASP A 636 -22.47 -8.39 -16.47
CA ASP A 636 -21.36 -8.83 -15.62
C ASP A 636 -20.72 -7.68 -14.84
N ALA A 637 -20.62 -6.50 -15.45
CA ALA A 637 -20.18 -5.30 -14.75
C ALA A 637 -21.08 -5.00 -13.54
N LYS A 638 -22.41 -5.12 -13.70
CA LYS A 638 -23.35 -4.95 -12.59
C LYS A 638 -23.18 -6.00 -11.50
N GLU A 639 -22.93 -7.26 -11.85
CA GLU A 639 -22.67 -8.30 -10.85
C GLU A 639 -21.38 -8.05 -10.07
N ILE A 640 -20.33 -7.56 -10.73
CA ILE A 640 -19.08 -7.12 -10.06
C ILE A 640 -19.38 -5.96 -9.11
N MET A 641 -20.15 -4.94 -9.54
CA MET A 641 -20.50 -3.81 -8.69
C MET A 641 -21.35 -4.21 -7.47
N LYS A 642 -22.27 -5.18 -7.63
CA LYS A 642 -22.98 -5.77 -6.48
C LYS A 642 -22.02 -6.46 -5.51
N SER A 643 -20.97 -7.11 -6.02
CA SER A 643 -19.93 -7.72 -5.18
C SER A 643 -19.15 -6.69 -4.38
N VAL A 644 -18.89 -5.53 -4.96
CA VAL A 644 -18.23 -4.40 -4.29
C VAL A 644 -19.09 -3.93 -3.11
N ASP A 645 -20.39 -3.72 -3.29
CA ASP A 645 -21.27 -3.26 -2.21
C ASP A 645 -21.32 -4.23 -1.02
N ARG A 646 -21.17 -5.55 -1.27
CA ARG A 646 -21.13 -6.58 -0.21
C ARG A 646 -19.79 -6.62 0.54
N ASN A 647 -18.69 -6.38 -0.16
CA ASN A 647 -17.33 -6.66 0.33
C ASN A 647 -16.55 -5.39 0.71
N LEU A 648 -16.96 -4.22 0.22
CA LEU A 648 -16.36 -2.91 0.46
C LEU A 648 -17.44 -1.94 0.94
N ASP A 649 -17.75 -1.94 2.24
CA ASP A 649 -18.62 -0.94 2.86
C ASP A 649 -17.79 0.22 3.46
N PRO A 650 -17.75 1.43 2.85
CA PRO A 650 -17.00 2.58 3.34
C PRO A 650 -17.30 2.97 4.79
N SER A 651 -18.50 2.67 5.29
CA SER A 651 -18.91 3.01 6.66
C SER A 651 -18.24 2.12 7.71
N SER A 652 -18.01 0.85 7.38
CA SER A 652 -17.25 -0.12 8.19
C SER A 652 -15.80 0.30 8.44
N PHE A 653 -15.21 1.15 7.58
CA PHE A 653 -13.79 1.52 7.65
C PHE A 653 -13.48 2.76 8.48
N ARG A 654 -14.47 3.58 8.84
CA ARG A 654 -14.23 4.86 9.55
C ARG A 654 -13.64 4.70 10.95
N ASN A 655 -13.72 3.50 11.54
CA ASN A 655 -13.43 3.28 12.96
C ASN A 655 -12.26 2.31 13.28
N ASN A 656 -11.57 1.75 12.27
CA ASN A 656 -10.30 0.99 12.29
C ASN A 656 -10.40 -0.16 11.26
N PRO A 657 -9.79 -0.03 10.06
CA PRO A 657 -9.90 -1.07 9.04
C PRO A 657 -9.29 -2.38 9.55
N SER A 658 -10.10 -3.44 9.62
CA SER A 658 -9.56 -4.77 9.91
C SER A 658 -8.57 -5.16 8.81
N PRO A 659 -7.37 -5.67 9.13
CA PRO A 659 -6.46 -6.20 8.13
C PRO A 659 -7.11 -7.24 7.19
N ARG A 660 -8.16 -7.92 7.68
CA ARG A 660 -8.95 -8.89 6.89
C ARG A 660 -9.59 -8.25 5.66
N THR A 661 -10.07 -7.02 5.79
CA THR A 661 -10.81 -6.34 4.71
C THR A 661 -9.90 -5.89 3.57
N VAL A 662 -8.59 -5.80 3.81
CA VAL A 662 -7.60 -5.54 2.74
C VAL A 662 -7.55 -6.68 1.76
N PHE A 663 -7.68 -7.92 2.21
CA PHE A 663 -7.66 -9.06 1.30
C PHE A 663 -8.89 -9.09 0.41
N ASP A 664 -10.06 -8.73 0.95
CA ASP A 664 -11.28 -8.58 0.15
C ASP A 664 -11.17 -7.44 -0.86
N ALA A 665 -10.48 -6.34 -0.50
CA ALA A 665 -10.15 -5.28 -1.44
C ALA A 665 -9.15 -5.70 -2.53
N LEU A 666 -8.11 -6.47 -2.18
CA LEU A 666 -7.12 -6.98 -3.13
C LEU A 666 -7.77 -7.86 -4.21
N LYS A 667 -8.73 -8.70 -3.82
CA LYS A 667 -9.54 -9.53 -4.73
C LYS A 667 -10.32 -8.69 -5.76
N LEU A 668 -10.74 -7.48 -5.38
CA LEU A 668 -11.56 -6.61 -6.23
C LEU A 668 -10.76 -5.69 -7.16
N ILE A 669 -9.42 -5.60 -7.00
CA ILE A 669 -8.58 -4.75 -7.87
C ILE A 669 -8.81 -5.08 -9.35
N TRP A 670 -8.81 -6.36 -9.72
CA TRP A 670 -8.94 -6.78 -11.12
C TRP A 670 -10.35 -6.65 -11.68
N PRO A 671 -11.40 -7.12 -10.98
CA PRO A 671 -12.78 -6.89 -11.41
C PRO A 671 -13.11 -5.41 -11.60
N LEU A 672 -12.75 -4.56 -10.64
CA LEU A 672 -12.97 -3.12 -10.75
C LEU A 672 -12.16 -2.51 -11.89
N THR A 673 -10.92 -2.97 -12.11
CA THR A 673 -10.09 -2.52 -13.23
C THR A 673 -10.73 -2.88 -14.57
N ALA A 674 -11.31 -4.08 -14.72
CA ALA A 674 -12.03 -4.46 -15.92
C ALA A 674 -13.24 -3.55 -16.17
N VAL A 675 -14.07 -3.31 -15.14
CA VAL A 675 -15.25 -2.43 -15.25
C VAL A 675 -14.86 -0.97 -15.53
N TYR A 676 -13.80 -0.48 -14.89
CA TYR A 676 -13.35 0.91 -15.06
C TYR A 676 -12.79 1.22 -16.45
N LEU A 677 -12.21 0.21 -17.11
CA LEU A 677 -11.44 0.40 -18.34
C LEU A 677 -12.14 -0.04 -19.61
N VAL A 678 -13.05 -1.03 -19.54
CA VAL A 678 -13.72 -1.56 -20.72
C VAL A 678 -14.77 -0.56 -21.23
N PRO A 679 -14.64 0.00 -22.45
CA PRO A 679 -15.55 1.03 -22.97
C PRO A 679 -17.03 0.63 -23.08
N SER A 680 -17.32 -0.68 -23.17
CA SER A 680 -18.69 -1.19 -23.31
C SER A 680 -19.48 -1.27 -22.01
N THR A 681 -18.85 -1.02 -20.87
CA THR A 681 -19.57 -0.89 -19.60
C THR A 681 -20.39 0.39 -19.57
N LEU A 682 -21.43 0.44 -18.73
CA LEU A 682 -22.17 1.68 -18.52
C LEU A 682 -21.26 2.75 -17.90
N HIS A 683 -21.50 4.02 -18.24
CA HIS A 683 -20.72 5.13 -17.69
C HIS A 683 -20.81 5.19 -16.16
N GLU A 684 -22.00 4.96 -15.61
CA GLU A 684 -22.27 4.94 -14.16
C GLU A 684 -21.46 3.84 -13.44
N ASP A 685 -21.51 2.61 -13.97
CA ASP A 685 -20.73 1.48 -13.42
C ASP A 685 -19.22 1.75 -13.51
N SER A 686 -18.76 2.31 -14.62
CA SER A 686 -17.36 2.68 -14.83
C SER A 686 -16.91 3.74 -13.83
N GLU A 687 -17.68 4.81 -13.63
CA GLU A 687 -17.36 5.87 -12.68
C GLU A 687 -17.36 5.35 -11.24
N ALA A 688 -18.38 4.55 -10.87
CA ALA A 688 -18.46 3.91 -9.56
C ALA A 688 -17.26 2.97 -9.31
N ALA A 689 -16.85 2.18 -10.30
CA ALA A 689 -15.66 1.34 -10.20
C ALA A 689 -14.38 2.18 -9.98
N GLY A 690 -14.26 3.31 -10.66
CA GLY A 690 -13.16 4.27 -10.46
C GLY A 690 -13.12 4.86 -9.05
N ILE A 691 -14.28 5.20 -8.48
CA ILE A 691 -14.39 5.68 -7.09
C ILE A 691 -13.95 4.58 -6.12
N SER A 692 -14.39 3.33 -6.33
CA SER A 692 -14.01 2.18 -5.49
C SER A 692 -12.50 1.89 -5.57
N LEU A 693 -11.90 1.96 -6.75
CA LEU A 693 -10.44 1.83 -6.91
C LEU A 693 -9.67 2.92 -6.15
N GLN A 694 -10.14 4.17 -6.22
CA GLN A 694 -9.55 5.27 -5.45
C GLN A 694 -9.69 5.07 -3.94
N PHE A 695 -10.84 4.57 -3.49
CA PHE A 695 -11.06 4.23 -2.09
C PHE A 695 -10.09 3.14 -1.61
N ILE A 696 -9.96 2.04 -2.34
CA ILE A 696 -9.02 0.96 -2.04
C ILE A 696 -7.58 1.50 -1.96
N GLY A 697 -7.20 2.37 -2.87
CA GLY A 697 -5.88 2.98 -2.88
C GLY A 697 -5.61 3.92 -1.70
N ARG A 698 -6.56 4.78 -1.36
CA ARG A 698 -6.40 5.82 -0.31
C ARG A 698 -6.64 5.30 1.10
N GLU A 699 -7.63 4.45 1.29
CA GLU A 699 -8.05 4.05 2.63
C GLU A 699 -7.46 2.69 3.05
N LEU A 700 -7.12 1.83 2.08
CA LEU A 700 -6.60 0.46 2.34
C LEU A 700 -5.14 0.27 1.94
N GLY A 701 -4.50 1.30 1.39
CA GLY A 701 -3.07 1.29 1.09
C GLY A 701 -2.66 0.39 -0.07
N VAL A 702 -3.58 0.01 -0.97
CA VAL A 702 -3.27 -0.75 -2.18
C VAL A 702 -3.10 0.21 -3.35
N ARG A 703 -1.87 0.73 -3.54
CA ARG A 703 -1.61 1.86 -4.46
C ARG A 703 -1.94 1.55 -5.92
N GLN A 704 -2.06 0.27 -6.31
CA GLN A 704 -2.52 -0.08 -7.66
C GLN A 704 -3.87 0.57 -8.00
N GLY A 705 -4.78 0.71 -7.04
CA GLY A 705 -6.07 1.39 -7.25
C GLY A 705 -5.94 2.88 -7.62
N LEU A 706 -4.81 3.52 -7.31
CA LEU A 706 -4.52 4.92 -7.68
C LEU A 706 -3.80 5.06 -9.03
N ARG A 707 -3.33 3.94 -9.60
CA ARG A 707 -2.49 3.92 -10.81
C ARG A 707 -3.17 3.21 -11.98
N VAL A 708 -4.50 3.12 -11.94
CA VAL A 708 -5.30 2.61 -13.06
C VAL A 708 -5.57 3.76 -14.05
N ASN A 709 -4.68 3.91 -15.03
CA ASN A 709 -4.80 4.96 -16.06
C ASN A 709 -5.56 4.46 -17.28
N ARG A 710 -6.39 5.30 -17.92
CA ARG A 710 -6.97 5.04 -19.25
C ARG A 710 -5.92 5.41 -20.31
N GLY A 711 -5.50 4.46 -21.13
CA GLY A 711 -4.52 4.65 -22.22
C GLY A 711 -5.21 4.82 -23.58
N GLU A 712 -4.45 5.06 -24.64
CA GLU A 712 -5.03 5.10 -25.99
C GLU A 712 -5.28 3.70 -26.55
N SER A 713 -6.31 3.54 -27.39
CA SER A 713 -6.56 2.29 -28.11
C SER A 713 -5.49 2.10 -29.18
N MET A 714 -4.87 0.93 -29.19
CA MET A 714 -3.91 0.51 -30.23
C MET A 714 -4.57 -0.31 -31.33
N LEU A 715 -5.89 -0.47 -31.30
CA LEU A 715 -6.64 -1.23 -32.31
C LEU A 715 -7.01 -0.35 -33.50
N PRO A 716 -7.26 -0.95 -34.67
CA PRO A 716 -7.67 -0.20 -35.85
C PRO A 716 -9.05 0.48 -35.65
N PRO A 717 -9.31 1.62 -36.30
CA PRO A 717 -10.59 2.34 -36.15
C PRO A 717 -11.84 1.49 -36.46
N GLU A 718 -11.71 0.53 -37.37
CA GLU A 718 -12.77 -0.41 -37.75
C GLU A 718 -13.21 -1.32 -36.59
N ALA A 719 -12.33 -1.55 -35.60
CA ALA A 719 -12.66 -2.29 -34.39
C ALA A 719 -13.41 -1.43 -33.35
N ASP A 720 -13.21 -0.12 -33.34
CA ASP A 720 -13.82 0.79 -32.36
C ASP A 720 -15.30 1.08 -32.67
N ALA A 721 -15.66 1.13 -33.96
CA ALA A 721 -17.03 1.37 -34.42
C ALA A 721 -17.38 0.47 -35.61
N PRO A 722 -18.59 -0.08 -35.69
CA PRO A 722 -18.98 -0.91 -36.82
C PRO A 722 -19.27 -0.06 -38.06
N SER A 723 -19.47 -0.70 -39.20
CA SER A 723 -19.83 -0.01 -40.44
C SER A 723 -21.23 0.57 -40.37
N LYS A 724 -21.52 1.58 -41.20
CA LYS A 724 -22.86 2.20 -41.27
C LYS A 724 -23.97 1.20 -41.62
N LEU A 725 -23.63 0.09 -42.26
CA LEU A 725 -24.57 -0.99 -42.59
C LEU A 725 -25.01 -1.78 -41.36
N ALA A 726 -24.19 -1.75 -40.30
CA ALA A 726 -24.49 -2.38 -39.02
C ALA A 726 -25.29 -1.48 -38.07
N GLU A 727 -25.52 -0.20 -38.41
CA GLU A 727 -26.34 0.71 -37.62
C GLU A 727 -27.84 0.46 -37.92
N ASP A 728 -28.69 0.50 -36.90
CA ASP A 728 -30.15 0.50 -36.99
C ASP A 728 -30.76 1.26 -35.81
N GLU A 729 -32.09 1.27 -35.69
CA GLU A 729 -32.81 1.99 -34.63
C GLU A 729 -32.45 1.54 -33.20
N THR A 730 -31.90 0.33 -33.04
CA THR A 730 -31.45 -0.22 -31.75
C THR A 730 -29.96 -0.02 -31.49
N PHE A 731 -29.27 0.70 -32.37
CA PHE A 731 -27.84 0.92 -32.29
C PHE A 731 -27.46 1.70 -31.02
N ASP A 732 -26.63 1.08 -30.20
CA ASP A 732 -26.02 1.71 -29.04
C ASP A 732 -24.64 2.28 -29.42
N PRO A 733 -24.49 3.62 -29.54
CA PRO A 733 -23.21 4.24 -29.79
C PRO A 733 -22.35 4.15 -28.52
N LEU A 734 -21.38 3.26 -28.55
CA LEU A 734 -20.42 3.13 -27.46
C LEU A 734 -19.56 4.39 -27.35
N PRO A 735 -19.20 4.82 -26.13
CA PRO A 735 -18.23 5.90 -25.98
C PRO A 735 -16.93 5.52 -26.69
N LYS A 736 -16.30 6.48 -27.38
CA LYS A 736 -15.03 6.26 -28.10
C LYS A 736 -14.04 5.56 -27.16
N SER A 737 -13.52 4.42 -27.63
CA SER A 737 -12.56 3.59 -26.91
C SER A 737 -11.42 4.42 -26.33
N ARG A 738 -11.22 4.34 -25.02
CA ARG A 738 -10.05 4.89 -24.31
C ARG A 738 -9.15 3.76 -23.80
N GLY A 739 -8.86 2.81 -24.70
CA GLY A 739 -7.82 1.80 -24.55
C GLY A 739 -8.32 0.43 -24.11
N ILE A 740 -8.12 -0.58 -24.96
CA ILE A 740 -8.28 -2.00 -24.65
C ILE A 740 -6.90 -2.57 -24.30
N MET A 741 -6.87 -3.40 -23.25
CA MET A 741 -5.68 -4.09 -22.74
C MET A 741 -5.10 -5.13 -23.70
#